data_AF-A0A1Q6E7U0-F1
#
_entry.id   AF-A0A1Q6E7U0-F1
#
_cell.length_a   1.000
_cell.length_b   1.000
_cell.length_c   1.000
_cell.angle_alpha   90.00
_cell.angle_beta   90.00
_cell.angle_gamma   90.00
#
_symmetry.space_group_name_H-M   'P 1'
#
loop_
_entity.id
_entity.type
_entity.pdbx_description
1 polymer ?
#
loop_
_entity_poly.entity_id
_entity_poly.type
_entity_poly.pdbx_seq_one_letter_code
_entity_poly.pdbx_strand_id
1 'polypeptide(L)'
;MSVCALAAASCTKEASFTEETKPEAKTEMGAGEVRDGWIRIKIKEDAAPLRAGVFTRGAMESGNEDMDRIAAELGATEVRRVFSDGGRFAERRRRYGLHLWYDVRFDESVPVSRAADRFATIDGVEYIEPVYVIKSTDADAVYVPDNVIYTPSVAVTRTEMPFNDPMLSQQWHYNNEGENGFTAGADINLFEAWKVETGKPNVIVSVHDQGIVLDHEDLAAHIWVNEAEMNGAEGVDDDGNGYKDDIHGWNYINNSPDIIPEGHGTHVAGTISAVNNNGIGVCGVAGGTGEEDGVRIMSLQILYQPVAGGSSQFSERAPETYAYAADNGAVISQNSWTLGVTGKLPYSYEQAFTYFNENAGMDDTDGDGVNDVQTGPMAGGIIIFAAGNAGGPTLLPAASDKVIAVAASGPNYEKGSYSSCGPEIDILAPGGAGSQGGKGNVLSTYKDSYTGEVGYSHLWGTSMACPHVSGVAALIVSHFGGEGFTAEECKKRLLNGYRPMGGLIPDDQLGDIGVGLLDAAAALMDDPGTAPANVDDAEVSSELNKINLTWTVPADGNGAAVATYWVTYGAEGEEPVEQEIRNLYNVGTEVTYALDGKYNTAYDISIQTEDRWGNRTTEAKELSVTLGTFENVAPTVMEKIGDSNIAAPGEENIRQYTLSDYFTDRNLSDGDVLAYTASSSNEAVVAVSVAEDILTLTPKAKGSANITVTATDLAGASAELKFRVSVTSGPAPGQAVSALTVTENPVGDALGFSLSEASGATVDVTVYDAAARKIYGGSVTLDTNGAGSVDAAAWSPGAYTLAVVHGNQTLKASFVKR
;
A
#
# COMPACT_ATOMS: atom_id res chain seq x y z
N MET A 1 -53.16 44.76 -30.34
CA MET A 1 -52.88 46.05 -30.99
C MET A 1 -51.37 46.20 -31.06
N SER A 2 -50.83 46.28 -32.28
CA SER A 2 -49.54 46.87 -32.70
C SER A 2 -48.20 46.48 -32.03
N VAL A 3 -47.05 46.33 -32.70
CA VAL A 3 -46.63 46.18 -34.12
C VAL A 3 -45.08 46.23 -34.14
N CYS A 4 -44.45 45.43 -35.01
CA CYS A 4 -43.14 45.63 -35.67
C CYS A 4 -41.81 45.67 -34.87
N ALA A 5 -40.64 45.35 -35.43
CA ALA A 5 -40.23 44.69 -36.68
C ALA A 5 -38.70 44.50 -36.69
N LEU A 6 -38.27 43.45 -37.41
CA LEU A 6 -37.10 43.30 -38.29
C LEU A 6 -35.78 44.05 -37.98
N ALA A 7 -34.65 43.34 -37.96
CA ALA A 7 -33.83 43.08 -39.16
C ALA A 7 -32.41 42.57 -38.79
N ALA A 8 -31.98 41.45 -39.37
CA ALA A 8 -30.58 41.25 -39.75
C ALA A 8 -30.49 40.20 -40.87
N ALA A 9 -29.83 40.58 -41.96
CA ALA A 9 -29.61 39.78 -43.15
C ALA A 9 -28.22 39.12 -43.14
N SER A 10 -28.19 37.83 -43.48
CA SER A 10 -27.27 37.13 -44.42
C SER A 10 -25.76 37.45 -44.42
N CYS A 11 -24.92 36.45 -44.05
CA CYS A 11 -24.04 35.71 -44.99
C CYS A 11 -23.11 34.70 -44.26
N THR A 12 -23.35 33.41 -44.54
CA THR A 12 -22.45 32.24 -44.57
C THR A 12 -21.09 32.28 -43.85
N LYS A 13 -20.91 31.35 -42.89
CA LYS A 13 -19.66 30.61 -42.67
C LYS A 13 -20.01 29.14 -42.36
N GLU A 14 -19.19 28.26 -42.91
CA GLU A 14 -19.37 26.82 -43.07
C GLU A 14 -19.70 26.07 -41.76
N ALA A 15 -20.47 24.99 -41.90
CA ALA A 15 -20.66 24.00 -40.86
C ALA A 15 -19.33 23.27 -40.62
N SER A 16 -18.64 23.59 -39.53
CA SER A 16 -17.63 22.68 -39.00
C SER A 16 -18.36 21.57 -38.27
N PHE A 17 -18.37 20.38 -38.88
CA PHE A 17 -18.55 19.14 -38.14
C PHE A 17 -17.49 19.13 -37.03
N THR A 18 -17.91 19.27 -35.78
CA THR A 18 -17.13 18.76 -34.66
C THR A 18 -17.24 17.25 -34.74
N GLU A 19 -16.17 16.58 -35.18
CA GLU A 19 -15.97 15.17 -34.82
C GLU A 19 -16.08 15.09 -33.31
N GLU A 20 -17.14 14.43 -32.82
CA GLU A 20 -17.14 13.89 -31.47
C GLU A 20 -15.92 12.97 -31.37
N THR A 21 -14.92 13.40 -30.61
CA THR A 21 -13.81 12.55 -30.21
C THR A 21 -14.40 11.34 -29.50
N LYS A 22 -14.23 10.16 -30.12
CA LYS A 22 -14.64 8.88 -29.54
C LYS A 22 -14.05 8.76 -28.12
N PRO A 23 -14.82 8.31 -27.12
CA PRO A 23 -14.26 7.99 -25.81
C PRO A 23 -13.16 6.94 -26.00
N GLU A 24 -11.94 7.25 -25.58
CA GLU A 24 -10.83 6.29 -25.58
C GLU A 24 -10.99 5.35 -24.38
N ALA A 25 -10.84 4.05 -24.60
CA ALA A 25 -10.77 3.08 -23.50
C ALA A 25 -9.53 3.38 -22.64
N LYS A 26 -9.67 3.28 -21.32
CA LYS A 26 -8.54 3.48 -20.40
C LYS A 26 -7.71 2.19 -20.33
N THR A 27 -6.44 2.29 -20.68
CA THR A 27 -5.44 1.24 -20.46
C THR A 27 -4.65 1.57 -19.21
N GLU A 28 -4.74 0.73 -18.17
CA GLU A 28 -3.86 0.80 -17.01
C GLU A 28 -2.94 -0.41 -16.99
N MET A 29 -1.64 -0.16 -17.11
CA MET A 29 -0.60 -1.17 -16.95
C MET A 29 0.28 -0.77 -15.77
N GLY A 30 -0.06 -1.27 -14.58
CA GLY A 30 0.77 -1.11 -13.39
C GLY A 30 2.08 -1.90 -13.46
N ALA A 31 3.08 -1.50 -12.68
CA ALA A 31 4.33 -2.23 -12.52
C ALA A 31 4.08 -3.51 -11.68
N GLY A 32 4.21 -4.68 -12.31
CA GLY A 32 4.07 -5.98 -11.66
C GLY A 32 4.30 -7.13 -12.62
N GLU A 33 4.38 -8.35 -12.09
CA GLU A 33 4.45 -9.55 -12.91
C GLU A 33 3.06 -9.88 -13.44
N VAL A 34 2.95 -9.96 -14.76
CA VAL A 34 1.70 -10.22 -15.48
C VAL A 34 1.79 -11.55 -16.18
N ARG A 35 0.64 -12.17 -16.42
CA ARG A 35 0.55 -13.42 -17.16
C ARG A 35 0.67 -13.17 -18.66
N ASP A 36 1.71 -13.75 -19.26
CA ASP A 36 1.92 -13.68 -20.71
C ASP A 36 0.75 -14.28 -21.48
N GLY A 37 0.42 -13.67 -22.62
CA GLY A 37 -0.65 -14.13 -23.50
C GLY A 37 -2.07 -13.90 -22.98
N TRP A 38 -2.28 -13.09 -21.92
CA TRP A 38 -3.62 -12.77 -21.42
C TRP A 38 -3.83 -11.26 -21.25
N ILE A 39 -5.01 -10.79 -21.66
CA ILE A 39 -5.55 -9.49 -21.24
C ILE A 39 -6.93 -9.69 -20.64
N ARG A 40 -7.32 -8.78 -19.76
CA ARG A 40 -8.66 -8.70 -19.20
C ARG A 40 -9.32 -7.42 -19.67
N ILE A 41 -10.54 -7.55 -20.17
CA ILE A 41 -11.35 -6.45 -20.68
C ILE A 41 -12.66 -6.36 -19.93
N LYS A 42 -13.14 -5.13 -19.75
CA LYS A 42 -14.52 -4.81 -19.39
C LYS A 42 -15.19 -4.22 -20.62
N ILE A 43 -16.29 -4.80 -21.05
CA ILE A 43 -17.11 -4.22 -22.13
C ILE A 43 -18.09 -3.18 -21.56
N LYS A 44 -18.54 -2.23 -22.37
CA LYS A 44 -19.55 -1.24 -21.96
C LYS A 44 -20.88 -1.93 -21.64
N GLU A 45 -21.64 -1.36 -20.71
CA GLU A 45 -22.97 -1.87 -20.30
C GLU A 45 -23.96 -2.00 -21.48
N ASP A 46 -23.88 -1.12 -22.48
CA ASP A 46 -24.73 -1.14 -23.67
C ASP A 46 -24.21 -2.03 -24.80
N ALA A 47 -23.03 -2.64 -24.64
CA ALA A 47 -22.45 -3.56 -25.61
C ALA A 47 -23.14 -4.94 -25.55
N ALA A 48 -23.21 -5.61 -26.69
CA ALA A 48 -23.70 -6.99 -26.74
C ALA A 48 -22.74 -7.94 -25.98
N PRO A 49 -23.25 -8.90 -25.18
CA PRO A 49 -22.40 -9.88 -24.49
C PRO A 49 -21.54 -10.68 -25.46
N LEU A 50 -20.28 -10.92 -25.09
CA LEU A 50 -19.38 -11.74 -25.90
C LEU A 50 -19.69 -13.22 -25.72
N ARG A 51 -19.60 -13.97 -26.83
CA ARG A 51 -19.62 -15.43 -26.84
C ARG A 51 -18.28 -15.95 -26.31
N ALA A 52 -18.31 -16.57 -25.13
CA ALA A 52 -17.17 -17.28 -24.56
C ALA A 52 -16.94 -18.62 -25.28
N GLY A 53 -15.68 -19.03 -25.39
CA GLY A 53 -15.26 -20.29 -25.99
C GLY A 53 -13.79 -20.33 -26.37
N VAL A 54 -13.32 -21.54 -26.68
CA VAL A 54 -12.03 -21.78 -27.33
C VAL A 54 -12.23 -21.78 -28.84
N PHE A 55 -11.37 -21.08 -29.55
CA PHE A 55 -11.47 -20.92 -30.99
C PHE A 55 -10.27 -21.50 -31.74
N THR A 56 -10.47 -21.84 -33.01
CA THR A 56 -9.38 -22.32 -33.88
C THR A 56 -8.43 -21.17 -34.23
N ARG A 57 -7.11 -21.41 -34.10
CA ARG A 57 -6.00 -20.46 -34.27
C ARG A 57 -6.33 -19.23 -35.15
N GLY A 58 -6.56 -18.09 -34.50
CA GLY A 58 -6.67 -16.80 -35.16
C GLY A 58 -8.04 -16.48 -35.75
N ALA A 59 -9.10 -17.21 -35.41
CA ALA A 59 -10.47 -16.81 -35.71
C ALA A 59 -11.27 -16.78 -34.40
N MET A 60 -11.51 -15.60 -33.85
CA MET A 60 -12.43 -15.41 -32.72
C MET A 60 -13.84 -15.22 -33.28
N GLU A 61 -14.84 -15.83 -32.64
CA GLU A 61 -16.27 -15.64 -32.96
C GLU A 61 -17.00 -15.15 -31.71
N SER A 62 -16.56 -14.00 -31.19
CA SER A 62 -17.13 -13.39 -29.98
C SER A 62 -18.51 -12.79 -30.22
N GLY A 63 -18.88 -12.54 -31.49
CA GLY A 63 -20.11 -11.85 -31.85
C GLY A 63 -19.95 -10.32 -31.95
N ASN A 64 -18.73 -9.81 -31.80
CA ASN A 64 -18.36 -8.43 -32.08
C ASN A 64 -17.34 -8.40 -33.24
N GLU A 65 -17.74 -7.86 -34.40
CA GLU A 65 -16.91 -7.92 -35.62
C GLU A 65 -15.56 -7.20 -35.49
N ASP A 66 -15.50 -6.09 -34.75
CA ASP A 66 -14.27 -5.33 -34.56
C ASP A 66 -13.31 -6.06 -33.60
N MET A 67 -13.83 -6.69 -32.54
CA MET A 67 -13.06 -7.59 -31.68
C MET A 67 -12.56 -8.80 -32.44
N ASP A 68 -13.43 -9.47 -33.19
CA ASP A 68 -13.08 -10.67 -33.93
C ASP A 68 -11.97 -10.40 -34.97
N ARG A 69 -12.00 -9.22 -35.61
CA ARG A 69 -10.94 -8.76 -36.51
C ARG A 69 -9.60 -8.56 -35.79
N ILE A 70 -9.58 -7.79 -34.70
CA ILE A 70 -8.33 -7.49 -33.97
C ILE A 70 -7.79 -8.76 -33.29
N ALA A 71 -8.67 -9.58 -32.73
CA ALA A 71 -8.34 -10.88 -32.17
C ALA A 71 -7.71 -11.80 -33.22
N ALA A 72 -8.24 -11.82 -34.44
CA ALA A 72 -7.66 -12.58 -35.55
C ALA A 72 -6.26 -12.08 -35.94
N GLU A 73 -6.05 -10.76 -36.01
CA GLU A 73 -4.74 -10.15 -36.29
C GLU A 73 -3.69 -10.50 -35.23
N LEU A 74 -4.10 -10.59 -33.97
CA LEU A 74 -3.24 -10.90 -32.83
C LEU A 74 -3.14 -12.40 -32.55
N GLY A 75 -3.90 -13.24 -33.26
CA GLY A 75 -3.90 -14.68 -33.07
C GLY A 75 -4.55 -15.14 -31.76
N ALA A 76 -5.61 -14.46 -31.31
CA ALA A 76 -6.36 -14.87 -30.13
C ALA A 76 -6.94 -16.29 -30.31
N THR A 77 -7.05 -17.01 -29.20
CA THR A 77 -7.43 -18.43 -29.18
C THR A 77 -8.57 -18.72 -28.22
N GLU A 78 -8.88 -17.83 -27.28
CA GLU A 78 -9.90 -18.05 -26.27
C GLU A 78 -10.47 -16.72 -25.77
N VAL A 79 -11.77 -16.74 -25.49
CA VAL A 79 -12.47 -15.69 -24.75
C VAL A 79 -13.26 -16.39 -23.67
N ARG A 80 -13.16 -15.92 -22.43
CA ARG A 80 -13.94 -16.48 -21.33
C ARG A 80 -14.40 -15.38 -20.39
N ARG A 81 -15.48 -15.63 -19.68
CA ARG A 81 -15.92 -14.72 -18.61
C ARG A 81 -14.94 -14.78 -17.44
N VAL A 82 -14.68 -13.62 -16.84
CA VAL A 82 -13.93 -13.56 -15.57
C VAL A 82 -14.83 -14.06 -14.45
N PHE A 83 -15.95 -13.37 -14.26
CA PHE A 83 -16.99 -13.72 -13.30
C PHE A 83 -18.03 -14.65 -13.93
N SER A 84 -18.46 -15.69 -13.21
CA SER A 84 -19.58 -16.50 -13.69
C SER A 84 -20.87 -15.67 -13.66
N ASP A 85 -21.90 -16.15 -14.36
CA ASP A 85 -23.21 -15.50 -14.33
C ASP A 85 -23.85 -15.57 -12.92
N GLY A 86 -23.33 -16.38 -11.98
CA GLY A 86 -23.79 -16.46 -10.59
C GLY A 86 -25.11 -17.20 -10.39
N GLY A 87 -25.64 -17.84 -11.43
CA GLY A 87 -26.83 -18.68 -11.33
C GLY A 87 -28.02 -17.93 -10.74
N ARG A 88 -28.53 -18.39 -9.58
CA ARG A 88 -29.61 -17.71 -8.85
C ARG A 88 -29.30 -16.27 -8.43
N PHE A 89 -28.01 -15.89 -8.35
CA PHE A 89 -27.55 -14.54 -8.00
C PHE A 89 -27.25 -13.65 -9.22
N ALA A 90 -27.64 -14.06 -10.43
CA ALA A 90 -27.25 -13.37 -11.66
C ALA A 90 -27.67 -11.90 -11.73
N GLU A 91 -28.88 -11.57 -11.32
CA GLU A 91 -29.36 -10.18 -11.33
C GLU A 91 -28.54 -9.30 -10.38
N ARG A 92 -28.24 -9.80 -9.17
CA ARG A 92 -27.38 -9.12 -8.21
C ARG A 92 -25.99 -8.85 -8.80
N ARG A 93 -25.33 -9.88 -9.35
CA ARG A 93 -24.00 -9.73 -9.98
C ARG A 93 -24.02 -8.77 -11.18
N ARG A 94 -25.13 -8.71 -11.93
CA ARG A 94 -25.31 -7.75 -13.03
C ARG A 94 -25.33 -6.30 -12.56
N ARG A 95 -25.98 -6.00 -11.41
CA ARG A 95 -25.99 -4.64 -10.82
C ARG A 95 -24.58 -4.11 -10.54
N TYR A 96 -23.63 -4.99 -10.25
CA TYR A 96 -22.22 -4.65 -10.05
C TYR A 96 -21.38 -4.67 -11.35
N GLY A 97 -22.00 -4.95 -12.51
CA GLY A 97 -21.30 -5.04 -13.78
C GLY A 97 -20.34 -6.23 -13.90
N LEU A 98 -20.45 -7.25 -13.03
CA LEU A 98 -19.52 -8.40 -13.05
C LEU A 98 -19.62 -9.19 -14.36
N HIS A 99 -20.82 -9.26 -14.93
CA HIS A 99 -21.11 -9.92 -16.21
C HIS A 99 -20.44 -9.28 -17.45
N LEU A 100 -19.82 -8.10 -17.30
CA LEU A 100 -19.17 -7.37 -18.39
C LEU A 100 -17.68 -7.73 -18.57
N TRP A 101 -17.13 -8.57 -17.70
CA TRP A 101 -15.71 -8.87 -17.69
C TRP A 101 -15.35 -10.15 -18.43
N TYR A 102 -14.35 -10.04 -19.30
CA TYR A 102 -13.85 -11.13 -20.12
C TYR A 102 -12.32 -11.17 -20.13
N ASP A 103 -11.77 -12.37 -20.06
CA ASP A 103 -10.37 -12.64 -20.37
C ASP A 103 -10.26 -13.02 -21.85
N VAL A 104 -9.23 -12.50 -22.54
CA VAL A 104 -8.87 -12.87 -23.91
C VAL A 104 -7.46 -13.44 -23.92
N ARG A 105 -7.31 -14.63 -24.52
CA ARG A 105 -6.04 -15.35 -24.60
C ARG A 105 -5.41 -15.27 -25.98
N PHE A 106 -4.10 -15.06 -26.00
CA PHE A 106 -3.23 -15.03 -27.17
C PHE A 106 -2.10 -16.04 -27.02
N ASP A 107 -1.28 -16.15 -28.07
CA ASP A 107 0.02 -16.81 -27.97
C ASP A 107 0.95 -15.98 -27.05
N GLU A 108 1.73 -16.66 -26.21
CA GLU A 108 2.63 -16.01 -25.23
C GLU A 108 3.71 -15.11 -25.90
N SER A 109 3.99 -15.30 -27.20
CA SER A 109 4.87 -14.40 -27.95
C SER A 109 4.26 -13.03 -28.26
N VAL A 110 2.95 -12.84 -28.05
CA VAL A 110 2.27 -11.55 -28.21
C VAL A 110 2.43 -10.73 -26.93
N PRO A 111 3.11 -9.57 -26.97
CA PRO A 111 3.25 -8.73 -25.79
C PRO A 111 1.89 -8.26 -25.26
N VAL A 112 1.67 -8.40 -23.96
CA VAL A 112 0.42 -7.98 -23.27
C VAL A 112 0.09 -6.52 -23.56
N SER A 113 1.09 -5.63 -23.53
CA SER A 113 0.91 -4.21 -23.87
C SER A 113 0.39 -4.00 -25.29
N ARG A 114 0.95 -4.71 -26.26
CA ARG A 114 0.50 -4.65 -27.66
C ARG A 114 -0.94 -5.14 -27.79
N ALA A 115 -1.30 -6.23 -27.09
CA ALA A 115 -2.68 -6.73 -27.12
C ALA A 115 -3.65 -5.71 -26.50
N ALA A 116 -3.31 -5.16 -25.34
CA ALA A 116 -4.10 -4.15 -24.65
C ALA A 116 -4.29 -2.89 -25.51
N ASP A 117 -3.22 -2.32 -26.06
CA ASP A 117 -3.28 -1.12 -26.92
C ASP A 117 -4.19 -1.31 -28.14
N ARG A 118 -4.19 -2.51 -28.73
CA ARG A 118 -5.05 -2.82 -29.89
C ARG A 118 -6.51 -2.96 -29.47
N PHE A 119 -6.79 -3.68 -28.39
CA PHE A 119 -8.17 -3.84 -27.91
C PHE A 119 -8.76 -2.52 -27.39
N ALA A 120 -7.94 -1.60 -26.87
CA ALA A 120 -8.38 -0.29 -26.41
C ALA A 120 -8.97 0.58 -27.53
N THR A 121 -8.69 0.26 -28.80
CA THR A 121 -9.24 0.97 -29.96
C THR A 121 -10.67 0.55 -30.34
N ILE A 122 -11.22 -0.48 -29.69
CA ILE A 122 -12.51 -1.08 -30.04
C ILE A 122 -13.65 -0.32 -29.37
N ASP A 123 -14.60 0.15 -30.18
CA ASP A 123 -15.83 0.74 -29.65
C ASP A 123 -16.70 -0.36 -29.02
N GLY A 124 -16.87 -0.28 -27.70
CA GLY A 124 -17.52 -1.32 -26.89
C GLY A 124 -16.64 -1.87 -25.78
N VAL A 125 -15.32 -1.63 -25.81
CA VAL A 125 -14.45 -1.85 -24.64
C VAL A 125 -14.45 -0.60 -23.77
N GLU A 126 -14.77 -0.77 -22.49
CA GLU A 126 -14.76 0.30 -21.48
C GLU A 126 -13.38 0.44 -20.83
N TYR A 127 -12.79 -0.70 -20.45
CA TYR A 127 -11.57 -0.75 -19.66
C TYR A 127 -10.73 -1.99 -19.99
N ILE A 128 -9.41 -1.88 -19.87
CA ILE A 128 -8.47 -2.99 -20.08
C ILE A 128 -7.40 -2.98 -18.99
N GLU A 129 -7.12 -4.17 -18.46
CA GLU A 129 -6.00 -4.43 -17.56
C GLU A 129 -5.27 -5.73 -17.93
N PRO A 130 -3.99 -5.88 -17.55
CA PRO A 130 -3.32 -7.17 -17.62
C PRO A 130 -3.86 -8.12 -16.53
N VAL A 131 -3.66 -9.42 -16.75
CA VAL A 131 -3.90 -10.43 -15.70
C VAL A 131 -2.65 -10.54 -14.84
N TYR A 132 -2.71 -10.04 -13.60
CA TYR A 132 -1.58 -10.08 -12.67
C TYR A 132 -1.35 -11.49 -12.09
N VAL A 133 -0.08 -11.82 -11.84
CA VAL A 133 0.32 -13.07 -11.20
C VAL A 133 0.09 -13.00 -9.69
N ILE A 134 -0.66 -13.96 -9.16
CA ILE A 134 -0.83 -14.12 -7.72
C ILE A 134 0.39 -14.85 -7.16
N LYS A 135 0.93 -14.34 -6.06
CA LYS A 135 2.06 -14.92 -5.35
C LYS A 135 1.64 -15.19 -3.91
N SER A 136 1.98 -16.36 -3.40
CA SER A 136 1.94 -16.58 -1.96
C SER A 136 2.87 -15.56 -1.27
N THR A 137 2.45 -15.02 -0.14
CA THR A 137 3.29 -14.18 0.70
C THR A 137 4.46 -14.96 1.29
N ASP A 138 4.38 -16.29 1.34
CA ASP A 138 5.36 -17.20 1.94
C ASP A 138 6.38 -17.78 0.95
N ALA A 139 6.52 -17.20 -0.26
CA ALA A 139 7.45 -17.72 -1.27
C ALA A 139 8.92 -17.85 -0.80
N ASP A 140 9.29 -17.14 0.28
CA ASP A 140 10.61 -17.21 0.95
C ASP A 140 10.56 -17.83 2.36
N ALA A 141 9.41 -18.36 2.80
CA ALA A 141 9.26 -19.02 4.10
C ALA A 141 9.97 -20.38 4.09
N VAL A 142 11.28 -20.32 4.34
CA VAL A 142 12.18 -21.47 4.45
C VAL A 142 11.58 -22.48 5.44
N TYR A 143 11.17 -23.62 4.88
CA TYR A 143 10.98 -24.90 5.54
C TYR A 143 12.07 -25.09 6.60
N VAL A 144 11.67 -25.18 7.87
CA VAL A 144 12.59 -25.59 8.93
C VAL A 144 12.65 -27.12 8.87
N PRO A 145 13.72 -27.73 8.29
CA PRO A 145 13.86 -29.16 8.22
C PRO A 145 14.34 -29.62 9.58
N ASP A 146 13.41 -29.83 10.49
CA ASP A 146 13.61 -30.73 11.61
C ASP A 146 12.26 -31.40 11.85
N ASN A 147 11.96 -32.46 11.08
CA ASN A 147 11.19 -33.65 11.43
C ASN A 147 10.27 -33.57 12.68
N VAL A 148 9.36 -32.62 12.73
CA VAL A 148 8.33 -32.51 13.77
C VAL A 148 6.97 -32.47 13.10
N ILE A 149 6.61 -33.57 12.44
CA ILE A 149 5.22 -34.05 12.49
C ILE A 149 5.07 -34.57 13.92
N TYR A 150 4.55 -33.72 14.79
CA TYR A 150 4.52 -33.99 16.22
C TYR A 150 3.51 -35.11 16.52
N THR A 151 4.02 -36.22 17.05
CA THR A 151 3.19 -37.22 17.77
C THR A 151 3.20 -36.82 19.25
N PRO A 152 2.04 -36.82 19.93
CA PRO A 152 1.86 -36.13 21.21
C PRO A 152 2.84 -36.62 22.29
N SER A 153 3.64 -35.72 22.85
CA SER A 153 4.44 -36.01 24.04
C SER A 153 4.15 -35.00 25.16
N VAL A 154 3.35 -35.49 26.12
CA VAL A 154 3.16 -35.04 27.52
C VAL A 154 3.21 -33.53 27.78
N ALA A 155 2.02 -32.98 28.02
CA ALA A 155 1.75 -31.66 28.56
C ALA A 155 2.70 -31.24 29.69
N VAL A 156 3.22 -30.02 29.60
CA VAL A 156 3.85 -29.34 30.74
C VAL A 156 2.72 -28.73 31.57
N THR A 157 2.76 -28.93 32.88
CA THR A 157 1.76 -28.38 33.82
C THR A 157 1.83 -26.85 33.87
N ARG A 158 1.01 -26.18 33.05
CA ARG A 158 0.57 -24.79 33.22
C ARG A 158 -0.69 -24.74 34.08
N THR A 159 -1.12 -23.52 34.42
CA THR A 159 -2.50 -23.19 34.84
C THR A 159 -3.51 -23.99 34.01
N GLU A 160 -4.62 -24.43 34.60
CA GLU A 160 -5.64 -25.27 33.95
C GLU A 160 -5.95 -24.75 32.54
N MET A 161 -5.58 -25.52 31.51
CA MET A 161 -5.80 -25.16 30.11
C MET A 161 -7.31 -25.09 29.86
N PRO A 162 -7.80 -24.10 29.09
CA PRO A 162 -9.23 -23.96 28.83
C PRO A 162 -9.80 -25.18 28.10
N PHE A 163 -8.97 -25.85 27.30
CA PHE A 163 -9.30 -27.04 26.54
C PHE A 163 -8.26 -28.14 26.72
N ASN A 164 -8.62 -29.36 26.37
CA ASN A 164 -7.84 -30.57 26.63
C ASN A 164 -6.83 -30.92 25.51
N ASP A 165 -6.69 -30.06 24.49
CA ASP A 165 -5.87 -30.33 23.31
C ASP A 165 -4.38 -30.36 23.65
N PRO A 166 -3.67 -31.45 23.32
CA PRO A 166 -2.34 -31.73 23.85
C PRO A 166 -1.26 -30.74 23.39
N MET A 167 -1.46 -30.03 22.28
CA MET A 167 -0.49 -29.04 21.77
C MET A 167 -0.85 -27.58 22.09
N LEU A 168 -1.99 -27.30 22.74
CA LEU A 168 -2.39 -25.92 23.11
C LEU A 168 -1.32 -25.20 23.93
N SER A 169 -0.60 -25.93 24.81
CA SER A 169 0.48 -25.36 25.61
C SER A 169 1.69 -24.86 24.81
N GLN A 170 1.75 -25.17 23.51
CA GLN A 170 2.82 -24.74 22.59
C GLN A 170 2.37 -23.54 21.73
N GLN A 171 1.08 -23.20 21.72
CA GLN A 171 0.51 -22.09 20.97
C GLN A 171 0.63 -20.77 21.77
N TRP A 172 1.88 -20.32 21.95
CA TRP A 172 2.21 -19.07 22.67
C TRP A 172 1.39 -17.88 22.17
N HIS A 173 1.06 -17.86 20.88
CA HIS A 173 0.30 -16.81 20.21
C HIS A 173 -1.14 -16.66 20.75
N TYR A 174 -1.64 -17.62 21.53
CA TYR A 174 -2.93 -17.56 22.22
C TYR A 174 -2.84 -17.12 23.68
N ASN A 175 -1.78 -17.53 24.38
CA ASN A 175 -1.49 -17.15 25.77
C ASN A 175 -0.01 -17.43 26.08
N ASN A 176 0.78 -16.37 26.26
CA ASN A 176 2.22 -16.42 26.47
C ASN A 176 2.53 -16.04 27.93
N GLU A 177 2.94 -17.01 28.74
CA GLU A 177 3.31 -16.81 30.14
C GLU A 177 4.84 -16.65 30.31
N GLY A 178 5.58 -16.46 29.21
CA GLY A 178 7.04 -16.36 29.18
C GLY A 178 7.75 -17.71 29.02
N GLU A 179 7.03 -18.75 28.59
CA GLU A 179 7.63 -20.03 28.23
C GLU A 179 8.72 -19.89 27.16
N ASN A 180 9.67 -20.82 27.13
CA ASN A 180 10.78 -20.82 26.17
C ASN A 180 11.64 -19.53 26.16
N GLY A 181 11.56 -18.69 27.21
CA GLY A 181 12.28 -17.42 27.29
C GLY A 181 11.59 -16.29 26.52
N PHE A 182 10.32 -16.46 26.18
CA PHE A 182 9.50 -15.44 25.55
C PHE A 182 9.09 -14.34 26.52
N THR A 183 8.55 -13.24 25.99
CA THR A 183 8.06 -12.13 26.82
C THR A 183 6.60 -12.37 27.17
N ALA A 184 6.30 -12.54 28.46
CA ALA A 184 4.95 -12.78 28.93
C ALA A 184 3.97 -11.68 28.46
N GLY A 185 2.78 -12.12 28.08
CA GLY A 185 1.73 -11.30 27.48
C GLY A 185 1.90 -11.04 25.98
N ALA A 186 3.02 -11.36 25.33
CA ALA A 186 3.15 -11.20 23.88
C ALA A 186 2.33 -12.26 23.14
N ASP A 187 1.01 -12.07 23.11
CA ASP A 187 -0.06 -12.93 22.63
C ASP A 187 -1.32 -12.09 22.35
N ILE A 188 -2.41 -12.73 21.91
CA ILE A 188 -3.68 -12.06 21.62
C ILE A 188 -4.73 -12.12 22.75
N ASN A 189 -4.37 -12.49 23.99
CA ASN A 189 -5.31 -12.66 25.10
C ASN A 189 -6.48 -13.64 24.80
N LEU A 190 -6.22 -14.70 24.05
CA LEU A 190 -7.30 -15.57 23.54
C LEU A 190 -8.01 -16.35 24.65
N PHE A 191 -7.30 -16.75 25.70
CA PHE A 191 -7.89 -17.51 26.81
C PHE A 191 -8.96 -16.71 27.57
N GLU A 192 -8.82 -15.38 27.62
CA GLU A 192 -9.86 -14.52 28.20
C GLU A 192 -11.05 -14.36 27.25
N ALA A 193 -10.79 -14.28 25.93
CA ALA A 193 -11.85 -14.24 24.92
C ALA A 193 -12.72 -15.50 24.92
N TRP A 194 -12.13 -16.70 25.06
CA TRP A 194 -12.85 -17.97 25.13
C TRP A 194 -13.78 -18.13 26.34
N LYS A 195 -13.64 -17.28 27.37
CA LYS A 195 -14.63 -17.23 28.47
C LYS A 195 -15.94 -16.58 28.03
N VAL A 196 -15.92 -15.85 26.92
CA VAL A 196 -17.06 -15.09 26.37
C VAL A 196 -17.63 -15.77 25.13
N GLU A 197 -16.78 -16.14 24.17
CA GLU A 197 -17.19 -16.74 22.90
C GLU A 197 -16.06 -17.61 22.33
N THR A 198 -16.43 -18.75 21.74
CA THR A 198 -15.48 -19.74 21.16
C THR A 198 -15.72 -19.98 19.67
N GLY A 199 -16.79 -19.40 19.10
CA GLY A 199 -17.17 -19.56 17.70
C GLY A 199 -18.57 -20.16 17.55
N LYS A 200 -19.20 -19.92 16.39
CA LYS A 200 -20.51 -20.48 16.03
C LYS A 200 -20.54 -20.98 14.58
N PRO A 201 -21.27 -22.07 14.28
CA PRO A 201 -21.28 -22.71 12.97
C PRO A 201 -21.96 -21.89 11.87
N ASN A 202 -22.77 -20.89 12.22
CA ASN A 202 -23.40 -19.99 11.27
C ASN A 202 -22.46 -18.90 10.74
N VAL A 203 -21.23 -18.80 11.26
CA VAL A 203 -20.19 -17.91 10.75
C VAL A 203 -19.30 -18.69 9.80
N ILE A 204 -19.24 -18.25 8.54
CA ILE A 204 -18.44 -18.89 7.51
C ILE A 204 -17.26 -17.99 7.13
N VAL A 205 -16.06 -18.54 7.19
CA VAL A 205 -14.80 -17.92 6.76
C VAL A 205 -14.33 -18.58 5.47
N SER A 206 -14.21 -17.80 4.40
CA SER A 206 -13.61 -18.26 3.14
C SER A 206 -12.09 -18.12 3.18
N VAL A 207 -11.37 -19.19 2.86
CA VAL A 207 -9.89 -19.23 2.83
C VAL A 207 -9.43 -19.33 1.38
N HIS A 208 -8.83 -18.24 0.88
CA HIS A 208 -8.38 -18.07 -0.51
C HIS A 208 -6.90 -18.43 -0.62
N ASP A 209 -6.59 -19.72 -0.80
CA ASP A 209 -5.24 -20.24 -0.58
C ASP A 209 -4.89 -21.44 -1.50
N GLN A 210 -4.03 -22.35 -1.05
CA GLN A 210 -3.55 -23.56 -1.73
C GLN A 210 -4.45 -24.78 -1.54
N GLY A 211 -5.69 -24.60 -1.10
CA GLY A 211 -6.57 -25.68 -0.68
C GLY A 211 -6.28 -26.19 0.74
N ILE A 212 -7.22 -26.93 1.30
CA ILE A 212 -7.22 -27.38 2.71
C ILE A 212 -7.41 -28.89 2.76
N VAL A 213 -6.67 -29.59 3.63
CA VAL A 213 -6.92 -31.02 3.89
C VAL A 213 -8.28 -31.17 4.57
N LEU A 214 -9.30 -31.51 3.78
CA LEU A 214 -10.70 -31.53 4.20
C LEU A 214 -11.01 -32.63 5.24
N ASP A 215 -10.22 -33.70 5.26
CA ASP A 215 -10.35 -34.84 6.17
C ASP A 215 -9.31 -34.83 7.31
N HIS A 216 -8.65 -33.69 7.56
CA HIS A 216 -7.75 -33.55 8.69
C HIS A 216 -8.52 -33.77 10.01
N GLU A 217 -8.01 -34.62 10.90
CA GLU A 217 -8.68 -35.03 12.14
C GLU A 217 -9.16 -33.84 13.00
N ASP A 218 -8.38 -32.76 12.96
CA ASP A 218 -8.61 -31.52 13.71
C ASP A 218 -9.34 -30.41 12.93
N LEU A 219 -9.78 -30.66 11.69
CA LEU A 219 -10.50 -29.67 10.86
C LEU A 219 -11.82 -30.19 10.28
N ALA A 220 -11.95 -31.50 10.05
CA ALA A 220 -13.03 -32.07 9.26
C ALA A 220 -14.44 -31.67 9.75
N ALA A 221 -14.63 -31.53 11.06
CA ALA A 221 -15.90 -31.10 11.65
C ALA A 221 -16.28 -29.64 11.37
N HIS A 222 -15.29 -28.80 11.00
CA HIS A 222 -15.46 -27.38 10.75
C HIS A 222 -15.32 -27.00 9.28
N ILE A 223 -15.09 -27.95 8.38
CA ILE A 223 -15.16 -27.68 6.95
C ILE A 223 -16.61 -27.33 6.58
N TRP A 224 -16.78 -26.22 5.87
CA TRP A 224 -18.07 -25.81 5.35
C TRP A 224 -18.62 -26.86 4.38
N VAL A 225 -19.93 -27.07 4.43
CA VAL A 225 -20.62 -28.02 3.56
C VAL A 225 -21.72 -27.26 2.82
N ASN A 226 -21.67 -27.25 1.49
CA ASN A 226 -22.81 -26.91 0.66
C ASN A 226 -23.83 -28.06 0.77
N GLU A 227 -24.82 -27.90 1.66
CA GLU A 227 -25.79 -28.96 1.95
C GLU A 227 -26.64 -29.33 0.73
N ALA A 228 -26.87 -28.38 -0.20
CA ALA A 228 -27.64 -28.64 -1.41
C ALA A 228 -26.88 -29.61 -2.34
N GLU A 229 -25.59 -29.40 -2.54
CA GLU A 229 -24.71 -30.27 -3.34
C GLU A 229 -24.46 -31.61 -2.64
N MET A 230 -24.18 -31.61 -1.32
CA MET A 230 -23.95 -32.84 -0.55
C MET A 230 -25.17 -33.80 -0.59
N ASN A 231 -26.38 -33.24 -0.59
CA ASN A 231 -27.63 -34.00 -0.69
C ASN A 231 -28.15 -34.12 -2.13
N GLY A 232 -27.40 -33.59 -3.09
CA GLY A 232 -27.72 -33.48 -4.50
C GLY A 232 -27.38 -34.72 -5.32
N ALA A 233 -27.34 -34.56 -6.64
CA ALA A 233 -27.01 -35.61 -7.59
C ALA A 233 -25.63 -35.36 -8.22
N GLU A 234 -24.75 -36.37 -8.15
CA GLU A 234 -23.40 -36.31 -8.72
C GLU A 234 -23.37 -35.75 -10.17
N GLY A 235 -22.59 -34.69 -10.37
CA GLY A 235 -22.39 -34.01 -11.66
C GLY A 235 -23.47 -32.98 -12.02
N VAL A 236 -24.39 -32.71 -11.09
CA VAL A 236 -25.44 -31.69 -11.18
C VAL A 236 -25.01 -30.48 -10.33
N ASP A 237 -25.52 -29.31 -10.71
CA ASP A 237 -25.44 -28.07 -9.92
C ASP A 237 -26.83 -27.95 -9.31
N ASP A 238 -26.99 -28.47 -8.10
CA ASP A 238 -28.26 -28.70 -7.41
C ASP A 238 -28.78 -27.42 -6.73
N ASP A 239 -27.89 -26.52 -6.31
CA ASP A 239 -28.26 -25.20 -5.77
C ASP A 239 -28.39 -24.11 -6.86
N GLY A 240 -27.98 -24.42 -8.08
CA GLY A 240 -28.06 -23.51 -9.23
C GLY A 240 -27.14 -22.31 -9.09
N ASN A 241 -25.99 -22.44 -8.41
CA ASN A 241 -25.02 -21.37 -8.21
C ASN A 241 -24.01 -21.23 -9.37
N GLY A 242 -24.00 -22.18 -10.32
CA GLY A 242 -23.10 -22.22 -11.48
C GLY A 242 -21.88 -23.14 -11.31
N TYR A 243 -21.77 -23.82 -10.18
CA TYR A 243 -20.70 -24.74 -9.80
C TYR A 243 -21.33 -26.10 -9.52
N LYS A 244 -20.64 -27.16 -9.92
CA LYS A 244 -21.17 -28.52 -9.81
C LYS A 244 -20.44 -29.26 -8.71
N ASP A 245 -21.19 -29.88 -7.81
CA ASP A 245 -20.64 -30.66 -6.70
C ASP A 245 -19.66 -29.86 -5.82
N ASP A 246 -19.84 -28.54 -5.68
CA ASP A 246 -18.98 -27.65 -4.88
C ASP A 246 -19.23 -27.78 -3.36
N ILE A 247 -19.15 -29.02 -2.87
CA ILE A 247 -19.51 -29.42 -1.52
C ILE A 247 -18.71 -28.67 -0.44
N HIS A 248 -17.43 -28.39 -0.66
CA HIS A 248 -16.55 -27.78 0.34
C HIS A 248 -15.90 -26.46 -0.13
N GLY A 249 -16.43 -25.90 -1.22
CA GLY A 249 -15.85 -24.80 -1.97
C GLY A 249 -15.38 -25.24 -3.35
N TRP A 250 -14.40 -24.55 -3.91
CA TRP A 250 -14.03 -24.72 -5.32
C TRP A 250 -12.53 -24.61 -5.58
N ASN A 251 -12.05 -25.43 -6.52
CA ASN A 251 -10.70 -25.34 -7.03
C ASN A 251 -10.64 -24.50 -8.31
N TYR A 252 -10.11 -23.28 -8.20
CA TYR A 252 -9.98 -22.34 -9.30
C TYR A 252 -8.69 -22.52 -10.13
N ILE A 253 -7.81 -23.47 -9.77
CA ILE A 253 -6.65 -23.84 -10.59
C ILE A 253 -7.07 -24.69 -11.78
N ASN A 254 -7.90 -25.70 -11.54
CA ASN A 254 -8.41 -26.62 -12.57
C ASN A 254 -9.91 -26.43 -12.88
N ASN A 255 -10.58 -25.51 -12.17
CA ASN A 255 -12.00 -25.23 -12.28
C ASN A 255 -12.87 -26.48 -12.04
N SER A 256 -12.67 -27.12 -10.90
CA SER A 256 -13.38 -28.33 -10.47
C SER A 256 -13.72 -28.30 -8.97
N PRO A 257 -14.60 -29.20 -8.47
CA PRO A 257 -14.86 -29.35 -7.04
C PRO A 257 -13.72 -30.05 -6.29
N ASP A 258 -12.73 -30.61 -7.01
CA ASP A 258 -11.64 -31.38 -6.41
C ASP A 258 -10.58 -30.45 -5.81
N ILE A 259 -10.64 -30.23 -4.50
CA ILE A 259 -9.59 -29.53 -3.76
C ILE A 259 -8.33 -30.41 -3.71
N ILE A 260 -7.20 -29.86 -4.13
CA ILE A 260 -5.88 -30.51 -4.08
C ILE A 260 -5.07 -29.80 -3.00
N PRO A 261 -5.10 -30.28 -1.74
CA PRO A 261 -4.62 -29.50 -0.61
C PRO A 261 -3.10 -29.49 -0.46
N GLU A 262 -2.59 -28.35 0.00
CA GLU A 262 -1.20 -28.14 0.40
C GLU A 262 -1.09 -27.67 1.85
N GLY A 263 0.14 -27.53 2.33
CA GLY A 263 0.42 -27.27 3.73
C GLY A 263 -0.01 -25.88 4.21
N HIS A 264 0.15 -24.84 3.38
CA HIS A 264 -0.08 -23.46 3.79
C HIS A 264 -1.56 -23.18 4.09
N GLY A 265 -2.47 -23.49 3.15
CA GLY A 265 -3.91 -23.32 3.35
C GLY A 265 -4.45 -24.14 4.53
N THR A 266 -3.90 -25.34 4.74
CA THR A 266 -4.25 -26.18 5.90
C THR A 266 -3.80 -25.54 7.23
N HIS A 267 -2.65 -24.86 7.27
CA HIS A 267 -2.14 -24.19 8.47
C HIS A 267 -2.91 -22.93 8.83
N VAL A 268 -3.24 -22.14 7.80
CA VAL A 268 -4.15 -21.00 7.91
C VAL A 268 -5.50 -21.44 8.46
N ALA A 269 -6.10 -22.50 7.90
CA ALA A 269 -7.40 -23.01 8.34
C ALA A 269 -7.41 -23.44 9.82
N GLY A 270 -6.38 -24.17 10.28
CA GLY A 270 -6.29 -24.58 11.69
C GLY A 270 -6.08 -23.43 12.65
N THR A 271 -5.37 -22.38 12.24
CA THR A 271 -5.21 -21.19 13.08
C THR A 271 -6.57 -20.51 13.32
N ILE A 272 -7.45 -20.54 12.32
CA ILE A 272 -8.81 -19.99 12.43
C ILE A 272 -9.71 -20.92 13.25
N SER A 273 -9.78 -22.22 12.91
CA SER A 273 -10.82 -23.11 13.46
C SER A 273 -10.43 -24.59 13.52
N ALA A 274 -9.19 -24.91 13.93
CA ALA A 274 -8.94 -26.25 14.47
C ALA A 274 -9.91 -26.55 15.63
N VAL A 275 -10.36 -27.79 15.75
CA VAL A 275 -11.43 -28.15 16.67
C VAL A 275 -10.92 -28.11 18.11
N ASN A 276 -11.45 -27.18 18.90
CA ASN A 276 -11.06 -27.07 20.29
C ASN A 276 -11.65 -28.23 21.11
N ASN A 277 -10.97 -28.62 22.18
CA ASN A 277 -11.44 -29.54 23.22
C ASN A 277 -11.76 -30.96 22.73
N ASN A 278 -11.19 -31.39 21.61
CA ASN A 278 -11.38 -32.73 21.06
C ASN A 278 -10.34 -33.75 21.57
N GLY A 279 -9.32 -33.29 22.30
CA GLY A 279 -8.25 -34.10 22.87
C GLY A 279 -7.16 -34.50 21.88
N ILE A 280 -7.11 -33.81 20.73
CA ILE A 280 -6.21 -34.06 19.60
C ILE A 280 -5.51 -32.73 19.28
N GLY A 281 -4.32 -32.79 18.69
CA GLY A 281 -3.79 -31.64 17.97
C GLY A 281 -3.69 -30.32 18.76
N VAL A 282 -4.17 -29.28 18.10
CA VAL A 282 -4.07 -27.86 18.45
C VAL A 282 -5.46 -27.27 18.66
N CYS A 283 -5.54 -26.02 19.09
CA CYS A 283 -6.78 -25.25 19.06
C CYS A 283 -6.77 -24.26 17.90
N GLY A 284 -7.96 -23.88 17.44
CA GLY A 284 -8.19 -22.74 16.56
C GLY A 284 -8.78 -21.56 17.32
N VAL A 285 -8.56 -20.34 16.82
CA VAL A 285 -9.08 -19.11 17.45
C VAL A 285 -10.59 -19.16 17.69
N ALA A 286 -11.35 -19.62 16.68
CA ALA A 286 -12.79 -19.79 16.72
C ALA A 286 -13.19 -21.28 16.52
N GLY A 287 -12.49 -22.17 17.24
CA GLY A 287 -12.64 -23.62 17.18
C GLY A 287 -13.78 -24.22 18.00
N GLY A 288 -14.69 -23.43 18.56
CA GLY A 288 -15.84 -23.94 19.33
C GLY A 288 -15.47 -24.54 20.68
N THR A 289 -16.34 -25.41 21.18
CA THR A 289 -16.25 -26.07 22.50
C THR A 289 -15.95 -27.57 22.43
N GLY A 290 -15.81 -28.11 21.22
CA GLY A 290 -15.61 -29.54 20.93
C GLY A 290 -16.88 -30.30 20.54
N GLU A 291 -18.01 -29.60 20.44
CA GLU A 291 -19.32 -30.17 20.07
C GLU A 291 -19.70 -29.81 18.61
N GLU A 292 -18.69 -29.67 17.73
CA GLU A 292 -18.81 -29.28 16.32
C GLU A 292 -19.45 -27.89 16.11
N ASP A 293 -19.35 -27.03 17.11
CA ASP A 293 -19.96 -25.70 17.19
C ASP A 293 -18.99 -24.55 16.83
N GLY A 294 -17.78 -24.86 16.36
CA GLY A 294 -16.85 -23.85 15.83
C GLY A 294 -17.32 -23.22 14.52
N VAL A 295 -16.60 -22.20 14.05
CA VAL A 295 -16.90 -21.54 12.78
C VAL A 295 -16.65 -22.47 11.59
N ARG A 296 -17.25 -22.18 10.43
CA ARG A 296 -17.11 -23.03 9.24
C ARG A 296 -16.09 -22.46 8.25
N ILE A 297 -15.24 -23.32 7.69
CA ILE A 297 -14.17 -22.96 6.75
C ILE A 297 -14.53 -23.40 5.32
N MET A 298 -14.68 -22.44 4.41
CA MET A 298 -14.89 -22.68 2.99
C MET A 298 -13.55 -22.63 2.24
N SER A 299 -13.22 -23.68 1.46
CA SER A 299 -11.94 -23.78 0.76
C SER A 299 -12.02 -23.19 -0.65
N LEU A 300 -11.29 -22.12 -0.93
CA LEU A 300 -11.20 -21.52 -2.26
C LEU A 300 -9.75 -21.61 -2.74
N GLN A 301 -9.46 -22.65 -3.53
CA GLN A 301 -8.10 -22.90 -3.98
C GLN A 301 -7.76 -22.04 -5.20
N ILE A 302 -6.88 -21.06 -5.00
CA ILE A 302 -6.41 -20.12 -6.03
C ILE A 302 -4.91 -20.26 -6.32
N LEU A 303 -4.20 -21.06 -5.52
CA LEU A 303 -2.77 -21.34 -5.63
C LEU A 303 -2.52 -22.85 -5.64
N TYR A 304 -1.43 -23.25 -6.29
CA TYR A 304 -0.89 -24.61 -6.21
C TYR A 304 0.63 -24.52 -6.40
N GLN A 305 1.42 -24.89 -5.40
CA GLN A 305 2.87 -24.68 -5.34
C GLN A 305 3.61 -25.93 -4.84
N PRO A 306 3.60 -27.02 -5.64
CA PRO A 306 4.19 -28.29 -5.22
C PRO A 306 5.72 -28.22 -5.16
N VAL A 307 6.32 -28.54 -4.02
CA VAL A 307 7.78 -28.62 -3.85
C VAL A 307 8.41 -29.88 -4.49
N ALA A 308 7.61 -30.92 -4.79
CA ALA A 308 8.08 -32.20 -5.33
C ALA A 308 8.16 -32.23 -6.88
N GLY A 309 8.77 -31.20 -7.49
CA GLY A 309 9.06 -31.16 -8.92
C GLY A 309 7.87 -30.83 -9.84
N GLY A 310 6.77 -30.32 -9.28
CA GLY A 310 5.67 -29.74 -10.05
C GLY A 310 5.89 -28.25 -10.35
N SER A 311 5.14 -27.71 -11.30
CA SER A 311 5.14 -26.27 -11.61
C SER A 311 4.10 -25.56 -10.78
N SER A 312 4.50 -24.44 -10.15
CA SER A 312 3.57 -23.55 -9.45
C SER A 312 2.52 -23.00 -10.43
N GLN A 313 1.27 -22.93 -9.95
CA GLN A 313 0.11 -22.43 -10.67
C GLN A 313 -0.64 -21.45 -9.78
N PHE A 314 -1.35 -20.54 -10.44
CA PHE A 314 -2.24 -19.58 -9.81
C PHE A 314 -3.49 -19.43 -10.67
N SER A 315 -4.61 -19.12 -10.03
CA SER A 315 -5.84 -18.88 -10.76
C SER A 315 -5.84 -17.48 -11.36
N GLU A 316 -6.07 -17.39 -12.66
CA GLU A 316 -6.30 -16.10 -13.32
C GLU A 316 -7.68 -15.54 -12.96
N ARG A 317 -8.59 -16.38 -12.47
CA ARG A 317 -9.98 -16.04 -12.14
C ARG A 317 -10.18 -15.75 -10.65
N ALA A 318 -9.10 -15.49 -9.90
CA ALA A 318 -9.23 -15.25 -8.46
C ALA A 318 -10.19 -14.12 -8.05
N PRO A 319 -10.46 -13.05 -8.82
CA PRO A 319 -11.54 -12.13 -8.43
C PRO A 319 -12.92 -12.78 -8.29
N GLU A 320 -13.22 -13.84 -9.05
CA GLU A 320 -14.50 -14.56 -8.97
C GLU A 320 -14.72 -15.23 -7.61
N THR A 321 -13.65 -15.61 -6.91
CA THR A 321 -13.76 -16.34 -5.63
C THR A 321 -14.47 -15.50 -4.56
N TYR A 322 -14.35 -14.17 -4.61
CA TYR A 322 -15.04 -13.27 -3.69
C TYR A 322 -16.54 -13.19 -3.96
N ALA A 323 -16.93 -13.16 -5.23
CA ALA A 323 -18.35 -13.23 -5.59
C ALA A 323 -18.95 -14.57 -5.18
N TYR A 324 -18.25 -15.68 -5.44
CA TYR A 324 -18.65 -17.01 -4.98
C TYR A 324 -18.76 -17.10 -3.46
N ALA A 325 -17.79 -16.56 -2.72
CA ALA A 325 -17.78 -16.61 -1.26
C ALA A 325 -18.98 -15.86 -0.65
N ALA A 326 -19.26 -14.64 -1.14
CA ALA A 326 -20.41 -13.85 -0.69
C ALA A 326 -21.74 -14.56 -1.00
N ASP A 327 -21.88 -15.09 -2.22
CA ASP A 327 -23.06 -15.80 -2.68
C ASP A 327 -23.34 -17.09 -1.89
N ASN A 328 -22.28 -17.73 -1.37
CA ASN A 328 -22.37 -18.94 -0.57
C ASN A 328 -22.29 -18.69 0.96
N GLY A 329 -22.51 -17.45 1.39
CA GLY A 329 -22.74 -17.11 2.80
C GLY A 329 -21.48 -16.87 3.64
N ALA A 330 -20.29 -16.88 3.04
CA ALA A 330 -19.08 -16.44 3.75
C ALA A 330 -19.16 -14.94 4.05
N VAL A 331 -18.86 -14.57 5.29
CA VAL A 331 -18.87 -13.17 5.78
C VAL A 331 -17.48 -12.63 6.07
N ILE A 332 -16.48 -13.52 6.12
CA ILE A 332 -15.07 -13.18 6.32
C ILE A 332 -14.26 -13.83 5.19
N SER A 333 -13.35 -13.06 4.59
CA SER A 333 -12.37 -13.55 3.61
C SER A 333 -10.97 -13.46 4.19
N GLN A 334 -10.33 -14.61 4.35
CA GLN A 334 -8.93 -14.72 4.76
C GLN A 334 -8.03 -14.88 3.53
N ASN A 335 -6.97 -14.06 3.48
CA ASN A 335 -6.07 -13.99 2.33
C ASN A 335 -4.60 -13.89 2.75
N SER A 336 -3.79 -14.82 2.28
CA SER A 336 -2.34 -14.89 2.52
C SER A 336 -1.57 -14.94 1.19
N TRP A 337 -1.78 -13.92 0.36
CA TRP A 337 -1.18 -13.78 -0.97
C TRP A 337 -1.07 -12.31 -1.40
N THR A 338 -0.28 -12.02 -2.44
CA THR A 338 -0.06 -10.69 -3.00
C THR A 338 -0.08 -10.71 -4.53
N LEU A 339 -0.35 -9.55 -5.15
CA LEU A 339 -0.18 -9.32 -6.59
C LEU A 339 1.22 -8.79 -6.93
N GLY A 340 2.01 -8.40 -5.93
CA GLY A 340 3.34 -7.83 -6.14
C GLY A 340 3.33 -6.48 -6.86
N VAL A 341 2.21 -5.75 -6.80
CA VAL A 341 2.01 -4.45 -7.45
C VAL A 341 1.83 -3.33 -6.43
N THR A 342 2.22 -2.12 -6.81
CA THR A 342 1.95 -0.88 -6.07
C THR A 342 0.96 -0.01 -6.84
N GLY A 343 0.37 0.97 -6.17
CA GLY A 343 -0.55 1.93 -6.79
C GLY A 343 -2.00 1.54 -6.57
N LYS A 344 -2.79 1.43 -7.66
CA LYS A 344 -4.22 1.14 -7.58
C LYS A 344 -4.49 -0.35 -7.69
N LEU A 345 -5.38 -0.87 -6.83
CA LEU A 345 -5.91 -2.23 -6.96
C LEU A 345 -6.46 -2.45 -8.38
N PRO A 346 -6.15 -3.57 -9.06
CA PRO A 346 -6.72 -3.84 -10.39
C PRO A 346 -8.24 -3.82 -10.31
N TYR A 347 -8.87 -3.25 -11.33
CA TYR A 347 -10.27 -2.89 -11.27
C TYR A 347 -11.18 -4.13 -11.14
N SER A 348 -10.79 -5.29 -11.71
CA SER A 348 -11.54 -6.52 -11.47
C SER A 348 -11.55 -6.95 -10.00
N TYR A 349 -10.43 -6.81 -9.28
CA TYR A 349 -10.39 -7.06 -7.83
C TYR A 349 -11.15 -5.98 -7.05
N GLU A 350 -11.06 -4.71 -7.45
CA GLU A 350 -11.81 -3.62 -6.83
C GLU A 350 -13.33 -3.89 -6.88
N GLN A 351 -13.84 -4.36 -8.01
CA GLN A 351 -15.26 -4.72 -8.16
C GLN A 351 -15.63 -5.98 -7.36
N ALA A 352 -14.76 -7.00 -7.35
CA ALA A 352 -14.97 -8.22 -6.58
C ALA A 352 -15.00 -7.95 -5.06
N PHE A 353 -14.08 -7.12 -4.57
CA PHE A 353 -13.98 -6.78 -3.15
C PHE A 353 -15.17 -5.93 -2.72
N THR A 354 -15.58 -4.98 -3.56
CA THR A 354 -16.80 -4.19 -3.33
C THR A 354 -18.03 -5.09 -3.26
N TYR A 355 -18.15 -6.06 -4.18
CA TYR A 355 -19.24 -7.04 -4.15
C TYR A 355 -19.27 -7.84 -2.85
N PHE A 356 -18.13 -8.37 -2.39
CA PHE A 356 -18.06 -9.12 -1.14
C PHE A 356 -18.38 -8.25 0.08
N ASN A 357 -17.77 -7.06 0.17
CA ASN A 357 -17.98 -6.15 1.29
C ASN A 357 -19.44 -5.72 1.43
N GLU A 358 -20.17 -5.57 0.33
CA GLU A 358 -21.56 -5.11 0.33
C GLU A 358 -22.60 -6.25 0.39
N ASN A 359 -22.31 -7.45 -0.13
CA ASN A 359 -23.33 -8.50 -0.33
C ASN A 359 -23.10 -9.78 0.49
N ALA A 360 -21.95 -9.96 1.14
CA ALA A 360 -21.76 -11.11 2.01
C ALA A 360 -22.79 -11.11 3.16
N GLY A 361 -23.35 -12.28 3.47
CA GLY A 361 -24.42 -12.43 4.47
C GLY A 361 -25.76 -11.79 4.07
N MET A 362 -25.92 -11.39 2.81
CA MET A 362 -27.15 -10.82 2.24
C MET A 362 -27.75 -11.76 1.19
N ASP A 363 -29.07 -11.88 1.12
CA ASP A 363 -29.78 -12.68 0.10
C ASP A 363 -31.13 -12.04 -0.29
N ASP A 364 -31.60 -12.28 -1.51
CA ASP A 364 -32.87 -11.77 -2.07
C ASP A 364 -34.00 -12.75 -1.76
N THR A 365 -34.24 -12.97 -0.46
CA THR A 365 -35.24 -13.97 -0.02
C THR A 365 -36.69 -13.53 -0.22
N ASP A 366 -36.94 -12.24 -0.45
CA ASP A 366 -38.28 -11.72 -0.76
C ASP A 366 -38.57 -11.66 -2.28
N GLY A 367 -37.54 -11.87 -3.12
CA GLY A 367 -37.66 -12.00 -4.56
C GLY A 367 -38.08 -10.70 -5.24
N ASP A 368 -37.84 -9.56 -4.60
CA ASP A 368 -38.20 -8.25 -5.14
C ASP A 368 -37.18 -7.75 -6.19
N GLY A 369 -36.01 -8.40 -6.27
CA GLY A 369 -34.93 -8.08 -7.21
C GLY A 369 -34.26 -6.74 -6.94
N VAL A 370 -34.63 -6.05 -5.85
CA VAL A 370 -34.29 -4.67 -5.51
C VAL A 370 -34.27 -4.52 -3.98
N ASN A 371 -33.51 -5.34 -3.25
CA ASN A 371 -32.75 -5.04 -2.02
C ASN A 371 -32.43 -6.38 -1.36
N ASP A 372 -31.16 -6.67 -1.14
CA ASP A 372 -30.82 -7.88 -0.41
C ASP A 372 -31.13 -7.67 1.08
N VAL A 373 -31.70 -8.67 1.74
CA VAL A 373 -31.92 -8.67 3.19
C VAL A 373 -30.80 -9.44 3.88
N GLN A 374 -30.44 -9.01 5.07
CA GLN A 374 -29.47 -9.74 5.88
C GLN A 374 -30.05 -11.10 6.28
N THR A 375 -29.44 -12.17 5.79
CA THR A 375 -29.79 -13.56 6.12
C THR A 375 -28.69 -14.24 6.92
N GLY A 376 -27.45 -13.80 6.74
CA GLY A 376 -26.28 -14.25 7.49
C GLY A 376 -26.12 -13.53 8.83
N PRO A 377 -25.10 -13.91 9.61
CA PRO A 377 -24.84 -13.31 10.92
C PRO A 377 -24.33 -11.86 10.84
N MET A 378 -23.97 -11.38 9.65
CA MET A 378 -23.44 -10.05 9.41
C MET A 378 -23.91 -9.53 8.05
N ALA A 379 -24.35 -8.27 8.00
CA ALA A 379 -24.67 -7.58 6.77
C ALA A 379 -23.40 -6.99 6.14
N GLY A 380 -23.04 -7.49 4.96
CA GLY A 380 -21.76 -7.20 4.33
C GLY A 380 -20.63 -8.11 4.83
N GLY A 381 -19.47 -8.00 4.20
CA GLY A 381 -18.30 -8.83 4.47
C GLY A 381 -17.07 -8.02 4.83
N ILE A 382 -16.10 -8.68 5.48
CA ILE A 382 -14.77 -8.11 5.70
C ILE A 382 -13.69 -8.97 5.04
N ILE A 383 -12.74 -8.31 4.39
CA ILE A 383 -11.62 -8.93 3.70
C ILE A 383 -10.35 -8.63 4.48
N ILE A 384 -9.61 -9.67 4.86
CA ILE A 384 -8.41 -9.57 5.69
C ILE A 384 -7.23 -10.10 4.88
N PHE A 385 -6.14 -9.33 4.82
CA PHE A 385 -4.96 -9.63 4.02
C PHE A 385 -3.67 -9.60 4.86
N ALA A 386 -2.82 -10.59 4.63
CA ALA A 386 -1.43 -10.56 5.09
C ALA A 386 -0.66 -9.41 4.41
N ALA A 387 0.09 -8.62 5.19
CA ALA A 387 0.82 -7.46 4.67
C ALA A 387 1.97 -7.79 3.71
N GLY A 388 2.53 -9.00 3.80
CA GLY A 388 3.68 -9.46 3.02
C GLY A 388 4.93 -9.69 3.86
N ASN A 389 5.88 -10.45 3.29
CA ASN A 389 7.06 -10.96 4.01
C ASN A 389 8.40 -10.45 3.44
N ALA A 390 8.38 -9.38 2.63
CA ALA A 390 9.58 -8.90 1.93
C ALA A 390 10.43 -7.91 2.75
N GLY A 391 9.97 -7.44 3.91
CA GLY A 391 10.60 -6.35 4.66
C GLY A 391 10.61 -5.05 3.84
N GLY A 392 9.54 -4.26 3.90
CA GLY A 392 9.38 -3.05 3.08
C GLY A 392 7.94 -2.59 3.00
N PRO A 393 7.58 -1.74 2.02
CA PRO A 393 6.21 -1.24 1.90
C PRO A 393 5.21 -2.36 1.63
N THR A 394 4.02 -2.24 2.21
CA THR A 394 2.88 -3.11 1.92
C THR A 394 2.49 -3.02 0.44
N LEU A 395 2.24 -4.18 -0.18
CA LEU A 395 1.85 -4.28 -1.59
C LEU A 395 0.37 -4.64 -1.71
N LEU A 396 -0.21 -4.43 -2.90
CA LEU A 396 -1.59 -4.83 -3.16
C LEU A 396 -1.73 -6.37 -3.17
N PRO A 397 -2.88 -6.92 -2.74
CA PRO A 397 -4.09 -6.20 -2.32
C PRO A 397 -4.08 -5.64 -0.90
N ALA A 398 -3.14 -6.05 -0.04
CA ALA A 398 -3.07 -5.61 1.36
C ALA A 398 -3.00 -4.09 1.51
N ALA A 399 -2.40 -3.38 0.56
CA ALA A 399 -2.35 -1.91 0.55
C ALA A 399 -3.69 -1.20 0.18
N SER A 400 -4.79 -1.93 -0.03
CA SER A 400 -6.08 -1.35 -0.40
C SER A 400 -6.91 -0.95 0.83
N ASP A 401 -7.57 0.20 0.75
CA ASP A 401 -8.57 0.67 1.73
C ASP A 401 -9.81 -0.24 1.88
N LYS A 402 -10.04 -1.16 0.94
CA LYS A 402 -11.15 -2.12 0.95
C LYS A 402 -10.92 -3.33 1.86
N VAL A 403 -9.70 -3.49 2.37
CA VAL A 403 -9.31 -4.65 3.17
C VAL A 403 -8.79 -4.22 4.55
N ILE A 404 -8.50 -5.20 5.40
CA ILE A 404 -7.78 -5.03 6.66
C ILE A 404 -6.39 -5.65 6.46
N ALA A 405 -5.33 -4.85 6.54
CA ALA A 405 -3.96 -5.28 6.35
C ALA A 405 -3.31 -5.68 7.69
N VAL A 406 -2.72 -6.88 7.72
CA VAL A 406 -2.20 -7.50 8.94
C VAL A 406 -0.69 -7.65 8.89
N ALA A 407 0.00 -6.93 9.78
CA ALA A 407 1.43 -7.10 10.04
C ALA A 407 1.69 -8.25 11.04
N ALA A 408 2.93 -8.74 11.08
CA ALA A 408 3.33 -9.87 11.91
C ALA A 408 4.28 -9.48 13.06
N SER A 409 4.04 -10.07 14.24
CA SER A 409 4.93 -10.03 15.40
C SER A 409 5.44 -11.42 15.81
N GLY A 410 6.58 -11.44 16.50
CA GLY A 410 7.10 -12.62 17.18
C GLY A 410 6.65 -12.72 18.65
N PRO A 411 7.16 -13.72 19.42
CA PRO A 411 6.77 -14.01 20.80
C PRO A 411 7.33 -13.02 21.84
N ASN A 412 7.90 -11.90 21.39
CA ASN A 412 8.57 -10.90 22.21
C ASN A 412 8.10 -9.48 21.90
N TYR A 413 6.86 -9.30 21.42
CA TYR A 413 6.28 -8.03 20.94
C TYR A 413 6.91 -7.44 19.67
N GLU A 414 8.16 -7.79 19.36
CA GLU A 414 8.89 -7.30 18.18
C GLU A 414 8.13 -7.59 16.88
N LYS A 415 7.96 -6.55 16.05
CA LYS A 415 7.51 -6.70 14.67
C LYS A 415 8.52 -7.58 13.93
N GLY A 416 8.04 -8.58 13.20
CA GLY A 416 8.91 -9.40 12.35
C GLY A 416 9.68 -8.52 11.38
N SER A 417 11.00 -8.74 11.27
CA SER A 417 11.84 -8.02 10.30
C SER A 417 11.44 -8.29 8.85
N TYR A 418 10.82 -9.45 8.60
CA TYR A 418 10.22 -9.83 7.33
C TYR A 418 8.88 -9.14 7.07
N SER A 419 8.14 -8.74 8.12
CA SER A 419 6.80 -8.16 7.96
C SER A 419 6.90 -6.85 7.20
N SER A 420 6.19 -6.76 6.07
CA SER A 420 5.94 -5.48 5.41
C SER A 420 5.31 -4.49 6.39
N CYS A 421 5.54 -3.21 6.13
CA CYS A 421 5.09 -2.09 6.93
C CYS A 421 4.66 -0.92 6.04
N GLY A 422 4.09 0.10 6.67
CA GLY A 422 3.60 1.29 6.00
C GLY A 422 2.32 1.80 6.65
N PRO A 423 1.87 3.01 6.25
CA PRO A 423 0.64 3.60 6.76
C PRO A 423 -0.61 2.78 6.39
N GLU A 424 -0.51 1.83 5.46
CA GLU A 424 -1.59 0.94 5.05
C GLU A 424 -1.83 -0.22 6.04
N ILE A 425 -0.94 -0.44 7.02
CA ILE A 425 -1.14 -1.48 8.04
C ILE A 425 -2.27 -1.07 8.99
N ASP A 426 -3.27 -1.93 9.14
CA ASP A 426 -4.37 -1.69 10.07
C ASP A 426 -4.10 -2.26 11.46
N ILE A 427 -3.47 -3.44 11.56
CA ILE A 427 -3.28 -4.15 12.84
C ILE A 427 -2.07 -5.10 12.82
N LEU A 428 -1.51 -5.37 14.01
CA LEU A 428 -0.42 -6.32 14.23
C LEU A 428 -0.97 -7.60 14.89
N ALA A 429 -0.55 -8.77 14.43
CA ALA A 429 -0.90 -10.05 15.06
C ALA A 429 0.27 -11.05 15.07
N PRO A 430 0.23 -12.11 15.90
CA PRO A 430 1.30 -13.11 15.94
C PRO A 430 1.52 -13.82 14.59
N GLY A 431 2.69 -13.60 13.99
CA GLY A 431 3.11 -14.27 12.76
C GLY A 431 4.40 -15.07 12.90
N GLY A 432 5.05 -15.03 14.07
CA GLY A 432 6.23 -15.84 14.39
C GLY A 432 7.56 -15.10 14.29
N ALA A 433 8.62 -15.72 14.81
CA ALA A 433 9.96 -15.15 14.90
C ALA A 433 10.83 -15.32 13.63
N GLY A 434 10.26 -15.87 12.55
CA GLY A 434 10.94 -16.03 11.26
C GLY A 434 11.61 -17.40 11.07
N SER A 435 12.49 -17.51 10.08
CA SER A 435 13.09 -18.80 9.66
C SER A 435 13.88 -19.54 10.74
N GLN A 436 14.43 -18.82 11.73
CA GLN A 436 15.16 -19.39 12.87
C GLN A 436 14.31 -19.39 14.15
N GLY A 437 13.02 -19.11 14.04
CA GLY A 437 12.12 -18.93 15.19
C GLY A 437 11.80 -20.21 15.95
N GLY A 438 11.81 -21.37 15.28
CA GLY A 438 11.49 -22.66 15.90
C GLY A 438 10.15 -22.61 16.63
N LYS A 439 10.15 -22.80 17.96
CA LYS A 439 8.95 -22.70 18.81
C LYS A 439 8.36 -21.29 18.91
N GLY A 440 9.10 -20.27 18.50
CA GLY A 440 8.61 -18.89 18.40
C GLY A 440 7.80 -18.64 17.13
N ASN A 441 7.59 -19.65 16.30
CA ASN A 441 6.70 -19.61 15.14
C ASN A 441 5.30 -20.11 15.52
N VAL A 442 4.33 -19.96 14.62
CA VAL A 442 2.92 -20.27 14.88
C VAL A 442 2.66 -21.75 14.61
N LEU A 443 2.14 -22.46 15.60
CA LEU A 443 1.82 -23.88 15.51
C LEU A 443 0.36 -24.07 15.07
N SER A 444 0.15 -24.85 14.02
CA SER A 444 -1.19 -25.20 13.50
C SER A 444 -1.15 -26.52 12.71
N THR A 445 -2.32 -26.97 12.24
CA THR A 445 -2.50 -28.10 11.31
C THR A 445 -1.67 -27.91 10.04
N TYR A 446 -1.23 -28.99 9.40
CA TYR A 446 -0.31 -28.90 8.27
C TYR A 446 -0.33 -30.15 7.41
N LYS A 447 0.04 -29.98 6.14
CA LYS A 447 0.36 -31.07 5.22
C LYS A 447 1.77 -30.85 4.69
N ASP A 448 2.66 -31.79 4.95
CA ASP A 448 4.03 -31.73 4.47
C ASP A 448 4.06 -31.83 2.95
N SER A 449 4.62 -30.81 2.31
CA SER A 449 4.63 -30.71 0.86
C SER A 449 5.60 -31.70 0.19
N TYR A 450 6.54 -32.29 0.92
CA TYR A 450 7.51 -33.27 0.41
C TYR A 450 7.06 -34.72 0.65
N THR A 451 6.63 -35.04 1.87
CA THR A 451 6.23 -36.42 2.25
C THR A 451 4.75 -36.67 1.98
N GLY A 452 3.93 -35.61 1.92
CA GLY A 452 2.48 -35.70 1.84
C GLY A 452 1.82 -36.05 3.17
N GLU A 453 2.59 -36.16 4.26
CA GLU A 453 2.06 -36.49 5.59
C GLU A 453 1.22 -35.34 6.14
N VAL A 454 0.12 -35.68 6.78
CA VAL A 454 -0.82 -34.75 7.40
C VAL A 454 -0.60 -34.76 8.91
N GLY A 455 -0.56 -33.59 9.53
CA GLY A 455 -0.27 -33.42 10.95
C GLY A 455 -0.21 -31.95 11.36
N TYR A 456 0.83 -31.54 12.09
CA TYR A 456 0.95 -30.18 12.65
C TYR A 456 2.37 -29.64 12.44
N SER A 457 2.52 -28.33 12.24
CA SER A 457 3.83 -27.71 12.02
C SER A 457 3.88 -26.25 12.50
N HIS A 458 5.11 -25.77 12.73
CA HIS A 458 5.40 -24.38 13.07
C HIS A 458 5.75 -23.59 11.81
N LEU A 459 4.93 -22.60 11.45
CA LEU A 459 5.18 -21.70 10.31
C LEU A 459 5.28 -20.24 10.76
N TRP A 460 5.89 -19.41 9.91
CA TRP A 460 6.08 -18.00 10.17
C TRP A 460 5.72 -17.16 8.94
N GLY A 461 5.27 -15.94 9.18
CA GLY A 461 4.88 -15.01 8.13
C GLY A 461 3.69 -14.16 8.55
N THR A 462 3.46 -13.08 7.81
CA THR A 462 2.18 -12.36 7.84
C THR A 462 1.00 -13.26 7.47
N SER A 463 1.27 -14.35 6.74
CA SER A 463 0.32 -15.43 6.46
C SER A 463 -0.16 -16.19 7.69
N MET A 464 0.61 -16.20 8.78
CA MET A 464 0.21 -16.77 10.07
C MET A 464 -0.40 -15.70 10.98
N ALA A 465 -0.09 -14.42 10.79
CA ALA A 465 -0.74 -13.31 11.51
C ALA A 465 -2.19 -13.07 11.03
N CYS A 466 -2.40 -13.06 9.71
CA CYS A 466 -3.70 -12.85 9.08
C CYS A 466 -4.84 -13.79 9.58
N PRO A 467 -4.63 -15.12 9.74
CA PRO A 467 -5.67 -16.01 10.27
C PRO A 467 -5.99 -15.78 11.75
N HIS A 468 -5.09 -15.22 12.56
CA HIS A 468 -5.46 -14.81 13.93
C HIS A 468 -6.51 -13.70 13.91
N VAL A 469 -6.28 -12.67 13.08
CA VAL A 469 -7.24 -11.56 12.89
C VAL A 469 -8.56 -12.08 12.31
N SER A 470 -8.49 -13.03 11.37
CA SER A 470 -9.69 -13.65 10.78
C SER A 470 -10.48 -14.49 11.79
N GLY A 471 -9.80 -15.22 12.67
CA GLY A 471 -10.44 -15.95 13.76
C GLY A 471 -11.08 -15.02 14.79
N VAL A 472 -10.41 -13.93 15.17
CA VAL A 472 -10.99 -12.95 16.12
C VAL A 472 -12.18 -12.23 15.49
N ALA A 473 -12.11 -11.85 14.22
CA ALA A 473 -13.27 -11.38 13.47
C ALA A 473 -14.43 -12.38 13.53
N ALA A 474 -14.16 -13.67 13.38
CA ALA A 474 -15.17 -14.71 13.45
C ALA A 474 -15.76 -14.85 14.88
N LEU A 475 -14.97 -14.63 15.94
CA LEU A 475 -15.47 -14.55 17.32
C LEU A 475 -16.38 -13.33 17.51
N ILE A 476 -16.02 -12.16 16.97
CA ILE A 476 -16.85 -10.95 17.02
C ILE A 476 -18.21 -11.23 16.38
N VAL A 477 -18.22 -11.78 15.16
CA VAL A 477 -19.46 -12.13 14.44
C VAL A 477 -20.22 -13.23 15.18
N SER A 478 -19.55 -14.20 15.79
CA SER A 478 -20.20 -15.23 16.59
C SER A 478 -20.90 -14.61 17.80
N HIS A 479 -20.27 -13.66 18.49
CA HIS A 479 -20.80 -13.07 19.71
C HIS A 479 -21.91 -12.04 19.45
N PHE A 480 -21.66 -11.09 18.55
CA PHE A 480 -22.54 -9.94 18.28
C PHE A 480 -23.41 -10.09 17.03
N GLY A 481 -23.10 -11.05 16.16
CA GLY A 481 -23.80 -11.24 14.89
C GLY A 481 -25.26 -11.61 15.06
N GLY A 482 -26.07 -11.15 14.10
CA GLY A 482 -27.52 -11.22 14.11
C GLY A 482 -28.12 -10.06 13.33
N GLU A 483 -29.45 -9.94 13.40
CA GLU A 483 -30.20 -8.90 12.70
C GLU A 483 -29.68 -7.49 13.03
N GLY A 484 -29.23 -6.76 12.01
CA GLY A 484 -28.74 -5.39 12.11
C GLY A 484 -27.23 -5.27 12.39
N PHE A 485 -26.52 -6.37 12.66
CA PHE A 485 -25.06 -6.35 12.79
C PHE A 485 -24.39 -6.23 11.42
N THR A 486 -23.42 -5.32 11.27
CA THR A 486 -22.81 -4.98 9.96
C THR A 486 -21.31 -5.23 9.92
N ALA A 487 -20.76 -5.35 8.71
CA ALA A 487 -19.32 -5.44 8.48
C ALA A 487 -18.54 -4.25 9.07
N GLU A 488 -19.10 -3.04 9.02
CA GLU A 488 -18.50 -1.84 9.61
C GLU A 488 -18.41 -1.94 11.14
N GLU A 489 -19.45 -2.45 11.81
CA GLU A 489 -19.42 -2.68 13.25
C GLU A 489 -18.39 -3.77 13.61
N CYS A 490 -18.29 -4.83 12.80
CA CYS A 490 -17.25 -5.85 12.98
C CYS A 490 -15.83 -5.25 12.81
N LYS A 491 -15.59 -4.46 11.76
CA LYS A 491 -14.30 -3.80 11.51
C LYS A 491 -13.96 -2.85 12.65
N LYS A 492 -14.92 -2.05 13.13
CA LYS A 492 -14.74 -1.15 14.27
C LYS A 492 -14.32 -1.92 15.52
N ARG A 493 -15.05 -2.99 15.89
CA ARG A 493 -14.73 -3.82 17.05
C ARG A 493 -13.36 -4.47 16.96
N LEU A 494 -13.00 -4.96 15.77
CA LEU A 494 -11.70 -5.55 15.53
C LEU A 494 -10.56 -4.54 15.68
N LEU A 495 -10.67 -3.35 15.08
CA LEU A 495 -9.65 -2.30 15.15
C LEU A 495 -9.62 -1.55 16.49
N ASN A 496 -10.65 -1.71 17.32
CA ASN A 496 -10.66 -1.28 18.72
C ASN A 496 -10.15 -2.36 19.69
N GLY A 497 -10.16 -3.62 19.26
CA GLY A 497 -9.69 -4.78 20.01
C GLY A 497 -8.18 -4.94 19.94
N TYR A 498 -7.44 -3.93 20.41
CA TYR A 498 -5.98 -3.94 20.38
C TYR A 498 -5.37 -3.60 21.74
N ARG A 499 -4.11 -4.00 21.89
CA ARG A 499 -3.21 -3.58 22.96
C ARG A 499 -2.24 -2.51 22.44
N PRO A 500 -2.13 -1.36 23.13
CA PRO A 500 -1.11 -0.37 22.84
C PRO A 500 0.31 -0.93 23.06
N MET A 501 1.24 -0.57 22.18
CA MET A 501 2.58 -1.16 22.11
C MET A 501 3.71 -0.19 22.51
N GLY A 502 3.38 1.05 22.83
CA GLY A 502 4.33 2.05 23.31
C GLY A 502 5.00 1.60 24.60
N GLY A 503 6.33 1.73 24.65
CA GLY A 503 7.16 1.22 25.75
C GLY A 503 7.42 -0.29 25.71
N LEU A 504 6.75 -1.05 24.83
CA LEU A 504 7.03 -2.48 24.58
C LEU A 504 7.94 -2.68 23.35
N ILE A 505 7.84 -1.78 22.37
CA ILE A 505 8.70 -1.74 21.19
C ILE A 505 9.30 -0.33 21.01
N PRO A 506 10.34 -0.18 20.18
CA PRO A 506 10.89 1.14 19.83
C PRO A 506 9.83 2.08 19.23
N ASP A 507 9.84 3.35 19.64
CA ASP A 507 8.83 4.34 19.22
C ASP A 507 8.81 4.57 17.69
N ASP A 508 9.94 4.41 17.01
CA ASP A 508 10.06 4.53 15.55
C ASP A 508 9.36 3.39 14.79
N GLN A 509 8.96 2.32 15.47
CA GLN A 509 8.20 1.20 14.89
C GLN A 509 6.68 1.32 15.15
N LEU A 510 6.25 2.25 16.00
CA LEU A 510 4.82 2.38 16.33
C LEU A 510 3.96 2.79 15.13
N GLY A 511 4.55 3.49 14.15
CA GLY A 511 3.89 3.84 12.89
C GLY A 511 3.69 2.68 11.92
N ASP A 512 4.36 1.55 12.14
CA ASP A 512 4.42 0.41 11.22
C ASP A 512 3.48 -0.75 11.61
N ILE A 513 2.69 -0.59 12.68
CA ILE A 513 1.92 -1.67 13.31
C ILE A 513 0.41 -1.39 13.37
N GLY A 514 -0.05 -0.36 12.65
CA GLY A 514 -1.44 0.04 12.63
C GLY A 514 -1.96 0.39 14.02
N VAL A 515 -3.06 -0.25 14.44
CA VAL A 515 -3.64 0.03 15.74
C VAL A 515 -2.80 -0.48 16.92
N GLY A 516 -1.99 -1.52 16.72
CA GLY A 516 -1.30 -2.20 17.81
C GLY A 516 -1.48 -3.71 17.70
N LEU A 517 -1.09 -4.42 18.76
CA LEU A 517 -1.22 -5.88 18.81
C LEU A 517 -2.68 -6.26 19.02
N LEU A 518 -3.22 -7.15 18.19
CA LEU A 518 -4.55 -7.73 18.34
C LEU A 518 -4.78 -8.26 19.76
N ASP A 519 -5.90 -7.90 20.37
CA ASP A 519 -6.35 -8.39 21.66
C ASP A 519 -7.79 -8.91 21.52
N ALA A 520 -7.92 -10.23 21.47
CA ALA A 520 -9.18 -10.93 21.22
C ALA A 520 -10.22 -10.65 22.31
N ALA A 521 -9.78 -10.53 23.57
CA ALA A 521 -10.67 -10.25 24.68
C ALA A 521 -11.22 -8.83 24.58
N ALA A 522 -10.36 -7.85 24.27
CA ALA A 522 -10.77 -6.47 24.03
C ALA A 522 -11.73 -6.34 22.85
N ALA A 523 -11.55 -7.12 21.78
CA ALA A 523 -12.44 -7.13 20.62
C ALA A 523 -13.88 -7.60 20.95
N LEU A 524 -14.04 -8.41 22.00
CA LEU A 524 -15.32 -8.91 22.49
C LEU A 524 -15.95 -8.07 23.61
N MET A 525 -15.32 -6.96 24.00
CA MET A 525 -15.86 -6.09 25.05
C MET A 525 -17.03 -5.25 24.54
N ASP A 526 -17.98 -5.01 25.44
CA ASP A 526 -19.04 -4.01 25.24
C ASP A 526 -18.53 -2.60 25.51
N ASP A 527 -19.17 -1.64 24.84
CA ASP A 527 -19.05 -0.23 25.15
C ASP A 527 -19.48 0.02 26.61
N PRO A 528 -18.61 0.59 27.46
CA PRO A 528 -18.96 0.86 28.86
C PRO A 528 -20.07 1.92 28.99
N GLY A 529 -20.33 2.70 27.94
CA GLY A 529 -21.34 3.77 27.92
C GLY A 529 -21.01 4.93 28.86
N THR A 530 -19.76 5.02 29.30
CA THR A 530 -19.27 6.04 30.22
C THR A 530 -17.96 6.62 29.70
N ALA A 531 -17.83 7.95 29.78
CA ALA A 531 -16.58 8.61 29.44
C ALA A 531 -15.40 8.10 30.31
N PRO A 532 -14.18 8.04 29.75
CA PRO A 532 -12.99 7.64 30.49
C PRO A 532 -12.61 8.66 31.58
N ALA A 533 -11.62 8.31 32.40
CA ALA A 533 -11.00 9.28 33.30
C ALA A 533 -10.27 10.38 32.50
N ASN A 534 -10.26 11.60 33.05
CA ASN A 534 -9.54 12.73 32.48
C ASN A 534 -8.04 12.70 32.85
N VAL A 535 -7.25 13.57 32.24
CA VAL A 535 -5.82 13.76 32.54
C VAL A 535 -5.62 14.75 33.69
N ASP A 536 -6.16 14.43 34.86
CA ASP A 536 -6.17 15.35 36.01
C ASP A 536 -4.77 15.79 36.45
N ASP A 537 -3.78 14.91 36.29
CA ASP A 537 -2.37 15.13 36.58
C ASP A 537 -1.61 15.81 35.45
N ALA A 538 -2.27 16.22 34.36
CA ALA A 538 -1.57 16.86 33.24
C ALA A 538 -0.87 18.15 33.67
N GLU A 539 0.37 18.26 33.21
CA GLU A 539 1.26 19.40 33.37
C GLU A 539 1.68 19.93 32.00
N VAL A 540 1.98 21.23 31.95
CA VAL A 540 2.53 21.89 30.76
C VAL A 540 3.88 22.52 31.09
N SER A 541 4.84 22.32 30.20
CA SER A 541 6.11 23.04 30.21
C SER A 541 6.37 23.63 28.81
N SER A 542 7.29 24.61 28.76
CA SER A 542 7.68 25.24 27.51
C SER A 542 9.16 25.05 27.25
N GLU A 543 9.52 24.73 26.01
CA GLU A 543 10.89 24.77 25.53
C GLU A 543 10.94 25.56 24.23
N LEU A 544 11.51 26.77 24.26
CA LEU A 544 11.53 27.70 23.13
C LEU A 544 10.11 28.00 22.62
N ASN A 545 9.79 27.53 21.43
CA ASN A 545 8.50 27.64 20.76
C ASN A 545 7.68 26.34 20.85
N LYS A 546 8.06 25.39 21.71
CA LYS A 546 7.33 24.13 21.92
C LYS A 546 6.58 24.11 23.23
N ILE A 547 5.35 23.62 23.17
CA ILE A 547 4.50 23.29 24.31
C ILE A 547 4.68 21.79 24.57
N ASN A 548 5.25 21.44 25.72
CA ASN A 548 5.39 20.06 26.14
C ASN A 548 4.29 19.76 27.16
N LEU A 549 3.36 18.86 26.80
CA LEU A 549 2.28 18.41 27.66
C LEU A 549 2.62 17.02 28.19
N THR A 550 2.55 16.84 29.50
CA THR A 550 2.92 15.59 30.17
C THR A 550 1.78 15.13 31.09
N TRP A 551 1.43 13.84 31.06
CA TRP A 551 0.43 13.25 31.95
C TRP A 551 0.60 11.74 32.07
N THR A 552 -0.06 11.13 33.06
CA THR A 552 -0.18 9.67 33.17
C THR A 552 -1.37 9.16 32.35
N VAL A 553 -1.18 8.15 31.50
CA VAL A 553 -2.27 7.57 30.69
C VAL A 553 -3.42 7.09 31.59
N PRO A 554 -4.63 7.66 31.46
CA PRO A 554 -5.77 7.27 32.25
C PRO A 554 -6.43 5.98 31.76
N ALA A 555 -7.24 5.37 32.63
CA ALA A 555 -8.07 4.22 32.29
C ALA A 555 -9.47 4.65 31.83
N ASP A 556 -10.06 3.86 30.95
CA ASP A 556 -11.47 3.94 30.56
C ASP A 556 -12.39 3.16 31.52
N GLY A 557 -13.70 3.15 31.23
CA GLY A 557 -14.71 2.45 32.04
C GLY A 557 -14.51 0.93 32.14
N ASN A 558 -13.74 0.34 31.22
CA ASN A 558 -13.38 -1.08 31.20
C ASN A 558 -11.99 -1.34 31.81
N GLY A 559 -11.31 -0.30 32.32
CA GLY A 559 -9.97 -0.38 32.89
C GLY A 559 -8.86 -0.44 31.84
N ALA A 560 -9.19 -0.27 30.56
CA ALA A 560 -8.23 -0.25 29.47
C ALA A 560 -7.70 1.17 29.23
N ALA A 561 -6.63 1.31 28.46
CA ALA A 561 -6.09 2.63 28.16
C ALA A 561 -7.07 3.43 27.30
N VAL A 562 -7.18 4.72 27.62
CA VAL A 562 -7.82 5.72 26.74
C VAL A 562 -7.27 5.61 25.33
N ALA A 563 -8.10 5.77 24.31
CA ALA A 563 -7.70 5.60 22.92
C ALA A 563 -7.17 6.90 22.30
N THR A 564 -7.79 8.04 22.66
CA THR A 564 -7.52 9.32 22.02
C THR A 564 -7.52 10.45 23.04
N TYR A 565 -6.61 11.41 22.84
CA TYR A 565 -6.60 12.71 23.49
C TYR A 565 -6.99 13.77 22.47
N TRP A 566 -7.96 14.60 22.82
CA TRP A 566 -8.36 15.76 22.04
C TRP A 566 -7.78 17.00 22.71
N VAL A 567 -6.74 17.57 22.10
CA VAL A 567 -6.05 18.75 22.63
C VAL A 567 -6.48 19.97 21.83
N THR A 568 -7.23 20.86 22.46
CA THR A 568 -7.57 22.16 21.89
C THR A 568 -6.61 23.20 22.44
N TYR A 569 -5.89 23.92 21.59
CA TYR A 569 -4.92 24.93 22.00
C TYR A 569 -4.93 26.13 21.05
N GLY A 570 -4.71 27.33 21.59
CA GLY A 570 -4.71 28.55 20.81
C GLY A 570 -3.90 29.65 21.48
N ALA A 571 -3.28 30.50 20.67
CA ALA A 571 -2.67 31.71 21.21
C ALA A 571 -3.75 32.60 21.82
N GLU A 572 -3.45 33.27 22.94
CA GLU A 572 -4.42 34.12 23.64
C GLU A 572 -4.99 35.18 22.68
N GLY A 573 -6.32 35.15 22.48
CA GLY A 573 -7.04 36.04 21.57
C GLY A 573 -7.12 35.57 20.10
N GLU A 574 -6.59 34.41 19.77
CA GLU A 574 -6.79 33.71 18.49
C GLU A 574 -7.80 32.56 18.65
N GLU A 575 -8.41 32.14 17.53
CA GLU A 575 -9.27 30.95 17.51
C GLU A 575 -8.41 29.70 17.74
N PRO A 576 -8.74 28.85 18.72
CA PRO A 576 -7.95 27.66 19.02
C PRO A 576 -8.14 26.58 17.96
N VAL A 577 -7.14 25.71 17.83
CA VAL A 577 -7.18 24.52 16.98
C VAL A 577 -7.34 23.28 17.83
N GLU A 578 -8.15 22.34 17.39
CA GLU A 578 -8.29 21.02 18.01
C GLU A 578 -7.40 20.02 17.28
N GLN A 579 -6.58 19.29 18.03
CA GLN A 579 -5.70 18.25 17.54
C GLN A 579 -6.07 16.90 18.17
N GLU A 580 -6.24 15.91 17.32
CA GLU A 580 -6.38 14.51 17.72
C GLU A 580 -4.99 13.90 17.96
N ILE A 581 -4.79 13.32 19.14
CA ILE A 581 -3.58 12.60 19.50
C ILE A 581 -3.96 11.20 19.92
N ARG A 582 -3.55 10.22 19.11
CA ARG A 582 -3.76 8.81 19.40
C ARG A 582 -2.88 8.35 20.56
N ASN A 583 -3.46 7.63 21.51
CA ASN A 583 -2.72 7.00 22.59
C ASN A 583 -2.10 5.67 22.11
N LEU A 584 -0.80 5.53 22.35
CA LEU A 584 -0.02 4.34 22.00
C LEU A 584 0.48 3.60 23.23
N TYR A 585 0.22 4.10 24.43
CA TYR A 585 0.79 3.58 25.68
C TYR A 585 -0.29 3.00 26.60
N ASN A 586 0.11 2.09 27.48
CA ASN A 586 -0.80 1.47 28.44
C ASN A 586 -1.09 2.39 29.64
N VAL A 587 -2.20 2.11 30.32
CA VAL A 587 -2.61 2.80 31.56
C VAL A 587 -1.44 2.91 32.52
N GLY A 588 -1.26 4.09 33.13
CA GLY A 588 -0.23 4.33 34.13
C GLY A 588 1.15 4.68 33.56
N THR A 589 1.30 4.71 32.23
CA THR A 589 2.54 5.20 31.58
C THR A 589 2.51 6.72 31.54
N GLU A 590 3.60 7.36 31.95
CA GLU A 590 3.78 8.80 31.78
C GLU A 590 4.16 9.08 30.33
N VAL A 591 3.41 9.96 29.67
CA VAL A 591 3.59 10.32 28.26
C VAL A 591 3.82 11.81 28.14
N THR A 592 4.63 12.21 27.15
CA THR A 592 4.86 13.62 26.83
C THR A 592 4.63 13.87 25.35
N TYR A 593 3.79 14.84 25.03
CA TYR A 593 3.48 15.29 23.68
C TYR A 593 3.97 16.72 23.48
N ALA A 594 4.72 16.94 22.39
CA ALA A 594 5.23 18.26 22.02
C ALA A 594 4.37 18.85 20.90
N LEU A 595 3.86 20.07 21.12
CA LEU A 595 3.14 20.86 20.12
C LEU A 595 3.97 22.08 19.73
N ASP A 596 3.97 22.42 18.45
CA ASP A 596 4.60 23.64 17.98
C ASP A 596 3.70 24.84 18.28
N GLY A 597 4.31 25.92 18.77
CA GLY A 597 3.68 27.20 19.03
C GLY A 597 4.51 28.36 18.52
N LYS A 598 3.97 29.57 18.70
CA LYS A 598 4.60 30.84 18.39
C LYS A 598 5.48 31.26 19.55
N TYR A 599 6.65 31.79 19.23
CA TYR A 599 7.56 32.31 20.23
C TYR A 599 6.97 33.56 20.93
N ASN A 600 7.30 33.77 22.22
CA ASN A 600 6.80 34.88 23.04
C ASN A 600 5.26 35.03 23.05
N THR A 601 4.55 33.90 23.07
CA THR A 601 3.08 33.85 22.93
C THR A 601 2.48 33.03 24.08
N ALA A 602 1.40 33.54 24.67
CA ALA A 602 0.62 32.82 25.67
C ALA A 602 -0.39 31.90 24.99
N TYR A 603 -0.56 30.71 25.53
CA TYR A 603 -1.46 29.67 25.05
C TYR A 603 -2.38 29.20 26.16
N ASP A 604 -3.68 29.12 25.84
CA ASP A 604 -4.67 28.36 26.60
C ASP A 604 -4.82 26.99 25.95
N ILE A 605 -4.85 25.94 26.77
CA ILE A 605 -4.85 24.54 26.34
C ILE A 605 -5.91 23.79 27.13
N SER A 606 -6.80 23.09 26.42
CA SER A 606 -7.80 22.21 27.03
C SER A 606 -7.62 20.79 26.50
N ILE A 607 -7.59 19.79 27.39
CA ILE A 607 -7.42 18.38 27.03
C ILE A 607 -8.67 17.59 27.42
N GLN A 608 -9.20 16.80 26.47
CA GLN A 608 -10.25 15.82 26.72
C GLN A 608 -9.76 14.42 26.34
N THR A 609 -10.30 13.41 27.02
CA THR A 609 -9.99 12.01 26.76
C THR A 609 -11.18 11.31 26.12
N GLU A 610 -10.90 10.37 25.22
CA GLU A 610 -11.90 9.56 24.53
C GLU A 610 -11.48 8.09 24.52
N ASP A 611 -12.42 7.20 24.87
CA ASP A 611 -12.18 5.76 24.81
C ASP A 611 -12.30 5.22 23.38
N ARG A 612 -12.02 3.92 23.20
CA ARG A 612 -12.10 3.28 21.87
C ARG A 612 -13.52 3.23 21.29
N TRP A 613 -14.56 3.42 22.09
CA TRP A 613 -15.95 3.37 21.64
C TRP A 613 -16.49 4.75 21.21
N GLY A 614 -15.76 5.82 21.54
CA GLY A 614 -16.11 7.20 21.23
C GLY A 614 -16.73 7.95 22.41
N ASN A 615 -16.68 7.40 23.63
CA ASN A 615 -17.13 8.13 24.81
C ASN A 615 -16.06 9.16 25.18
N ARG A 616 -16.37 10.43 24.97
CA ARG A 616 -15.47 11.56 25.27
C ARG A 616 -15.86 12.25 26.57
N THR A 617 -14.87 12.70 27.36
CA THR A 617 -15.14 13.49 28.57
C THR A 617 -15.85 14.79 28.24
N THR A 618 -16.82 15.20 29.06
CA THR A 618 -17.50 16.49 28.89
C THR A 618 -16.72 17.65 29.50
N GLU A 619 -15.94 17.39 30.55
CA GLU A 619 -15.05 18.36 31.18
C GLU A 619 -13.65 18.21 30.58
N ALA A 620 -13.01 19.34 30.33
CA ALA A 620 -11.64 19.40 29.85
C ALA A 620 -10.68 19.76 30.99
N LYS A 621 -9.46 19.24 30.91
CA LYS A 621 -8.34 19.70 31.73
C LYS A 621 -7.77 20.97 31.11
N GLU A 622 -7.90 22.08 31.81
CA GLU A 622 -7.38 23.38 31.37
C GLU A 622 -5.95 23.61 31.88
N LEU A 623 -5.10 24.11 31.00
CA LEU A 623 -3.70 24.46 31.23
C LEU A 623 -3.39 25.76 30.50
N SER A 624 -2.36 26.48 30.94
CA SER A 624 -1.89 27.69 30.28
C SER A 624 -0.37 27.77 30.33
N VAL A 625 0.25 28.20 29.24
CA VAL A 625 1.72 28.37 29.17
C VAL A 625 2.08 29.59 28.33
N THR A 626 3.19 30.24 28.66
CA THR A 626 3.77 31.28 27.80
C THR A 626 5.07 30.75 27.22
N LEU A 627 5.12 30.62 25.90
CA LEU A 627 6.32 30.23 25.18
C LEU A 627 7.24 31.43 25.06
N GLY A 628 8.54 31.25 25.23
CA GLY A 628 9.52 32.32 25.10
C GLY A 628 9.37 33.44 26.12
N THR A 629 9.95 33.27 27.32
CA THR A 629 9.78 34.24 28.42
C THR A 629 10.74 35.44 28.36
N PHE A 630 11.45 35.64 27.25
CA PHE A 630 12.39 36.75 27.09
C PHE A 630 11.90 37.79 26.07
N GLU A 631 12.30 39.04 26.28
CA GLU A 631 12.01 40.13 25.35
C GLU A 631 12.67 39.84 23.99
N ASN A 632 11.84 39.66 22.96
CA ASN A 632 12.31 39.47 21.59
C ASN A 632 12.90 40.76 21.02
N VAL A 633 14.13 40.69 20.51
CA VAL A 633 14.80 41.78 19.80
C VAL A 633 15.02 41.32 18.37
N ALA A 634 14.65 42.14 17.38
CA ALA A 634 14.84 41.76 15.98
C ALA A 634 16.33 41.50 15.66
N PRO A 635 16.62 40.60 14.70
CA PRO A 635 17.99 40.30 14.30
C PRO A 635 18.73 41.55 13.84
N THR A 636 20.06 41.52 13.92
CA THR A 636 20.90 42.62 13.47
C THR A 636 21.98 42.15 12.52
N VAL A 637 22.29 42.98 11.54
CA VAL A 637 23.42 42.76 10.62
C VAL A 637 24.71 43.16 11.32
N MET A 638 25.58 42.20 11.59
CA MET A 638 26.91 42.40 12.20
C MET A 638 27.88 43.05 11.22
N GLU A 639 27.99 42.45 10.04
CA GLU A 639 28.92 42.84 9.00
C GLU A 639 28.20 42.79 7.64
N LYS A 640 28.66 43.62 6.69
CA LYS A 640 28.12 43.58 5.33
C LYS A 640 28.87 42.56 4.49
N ILE A 641 28.15 41.72 3.76
CA ILE A 641 28.74 41.03 2.60
C ILE A 641 29.08 42.11 1.56
N GLY A 642 30.35 42.16 1.17
CA GLY A 642 30.82 43.10 0.16
C GLY A 642 30.30 42.75 -1.24
N ASP A 643 30.13 43.79 -2.07
CA ASP A 643 29.84 43.62 -3.49
C ASP A 643 30.88 42.70 -4.13
N SER A 644 30.41 41.70 -4.88
CA SER A 644 31.25 40.60 -5.37
C SER A 644 31.30 40.55 -6.89
N ASN A 645 32.50 40.39 -7.43
CA ASN A 645 32.72 40.17 -8.86
C ASN A 645 33.06 38.71 -9.10
N ILE A 646 32.22 38.01 -9.86
CA ILE A 646 32.45 36.63 -10.28
C ILE A 646 32.96 36.65 -11.72
N ALA A 647 34.01 35.88 -12.00
CA ALA A 647 34.70 35.91 -13.29
C ALA A 647 33.77 35.45 -14.42
N ALA A 648 33.14 34.29 -14.29
CA ALA A 648 32.27 33.70 -15.31
C ALA A 648 31.16 32.83 -14.66
N PRO A 649 30.11 32.44 -15.42
CA PRO A 649 29.18 31.38 -15.03
C PRO A 649 29.88 30.03 -14.87
N GLY A 650 29.31 29.13 -14.06
CA GLY A 650 29.81 27.77 -13.87
C GLY A 650 29.87 27.36 -12.40
N GLU A 651 29.80 26.05 -12.14
CA GLU A 651 29.83 25.48 -10.79
C GLU A 651 31.15 25.77 -10.06
N GLU A 652 32.26 25.90 -10.79
CA GLU A 652 33.57 26.24 -10.25
C GLU A 652 33.65 27.68 -9.70
N ASN A 653 32.69 28.52 -10.07
CA ASN A 653 32.61 29.93 -9.68
C ASN A 653 31.54 30.19 -8.62
N ILE A 654 30.93 29.15 -8.05
CA ILE A 654 30.00 29.26 -6.93
C ILE A 654 30.67 30.00 -5.76
N ARG A 655 29.88 30.80 -5.06
CA ARG A 655 30.30 31.46 -3.81
C ARG A 655 29.35 31.03 -2.70
N GLN A 656 29.92 30.75 -1.54
CA GLN A 656 29.17 30.41 -0.34
C GLN A 656 29.52 31.38 0.77
N TYR A 657 28.51 31.74 1.55
CA TYR A 657 28.63 32.59 2.72
C TYR A 657 27.90 31.91 3.88
N THR A 658 28.57 31.78 5.01
CA THR A 658 27.96 31.38 6.29
C THR A 658 27.25 32.59 6.85
N LEU A 659 25.93 32.55 7.01
CA LEU A 659 25.11 33.71 7.32
C LEU A 659 25.19 34.13 8.79
N SER A 660 25.49 33.21 9.70
CA SER A 660 25.76 33.46 11.11
C SER A 660 27.00 34.35 11.35
N ASP A 661 27.88 34.49 10.36
CA ASP A 661 28.98 35.48 10.42
C ASP A 661 28.49 36.93 10.19
N TYR A 662 27.31 37.09 9.57
CA TYR A 662 26.78 38.40 9.14
C TYR A 662 25.53 38.84 9.89
N PHE A 663 24.84 37.92 10.56
CA PHE A 663 23.66 38.20 11.37
C PHE A 663 23.87 37.71 12.79
N THR A 664 23.34 38.47 13.75
CA THR A 664 23.25 38.05 15.14
C THR A 664 21.92 38.47 15.72
N ASP A 665 21.42 37.66 16.63
CA ASP A 665 20.37 38.07 17.53
C ASP A 665 20.92 38.17 18.95
N ARG A 666 20.48 39.19 19.70
CA ARG A 666 20.78 39.29 21.12
C ARG A 666 20.23 38.08 21.87
N ASN A 667 19.10 37.55 21.41
CA ASN A 667 18.37 36.47 22.05
C ASN A 667 18.88 35.08 21.67
N LEU A 668 19.90 34.95 20.80
CA LEU A 668 20.54 33.66 20.48
C LEU A 668 21.04 32.94 21.75
N SER A 669 21.55 33.68 22.74
CA SER A 669 22.03 33.10 24.00
C SER A 669 20.91 32.59 24.91
N ASP A 670 19.69 33.09 24.70
CA ASP A 670 18.51 32.69 25.43
C ASP A 670 17.79 31.52 24.71
N GLY A 671 18.33 31.04 23.58
CA GLY A 671 17.85 29.89 22.82
C GLY A 671 17.06 30.24 21.56
N ASP A 672 16.98 31.53 21.19
CA ASP A 672 16.42 31.95 19.90
C ASP A 672 17.25 31.39 18.73
N VAL A 673 16.65 31.28 17.56
CA VAL A 673 17.31 30.80 16.34
C VAL A 673 16.96 31.68 15.15
N LEU A 674 17.89 31.80 14.21
CA LEU A 674 17.70 32.56 12.98
C LEU A 674 17.42 31.63 11.81
N ALA A 675 16.28 31.86 11.15
CA ALA A 675 15.96 31.29 9.86
C ALA A 675 16.38 32.26 8.75
N TYR A 676 17.01 31.74 7.70
CA TYR A 676 17.54 32.55 6.61
C TYR A 676 16.82 32.29 5.29
N THR A 677 16.53 33.36 4.56
CA THR A 677 16.07 33.29 3.17
C THR A 677 16.89 34.24 2.30
N ALA A 678 16.95 33.98 1.00
CA ALA A 678 17.61 34.88 0.07
C ALA A 678 16.86 34.97 -1.25
N SER A 679 16.91 36.14 -1.87
CA SER A 679 16.36 36.40 -3.19
C SER A 679 17.37 37.13 -4.07
N SER A 680 17.32 36.83 -5.37
CA SER A 680 18.11 37.51 -6.39
C SER A 680 17.19 38.39 -7.24
N SER A 681 17.59 39.65 -7.45
CA SER A 681 16.86 40.53 -8.36
C SER A 681 16.92 40.06 -9.83
N ASN A 682 17.79 39.10 -10.15
CA ASN A 682 17.87 38.47 -11.47
C ASN A 682 18.50 37.06 -11.37
N GLU A 683 17.65 36.06 -11.15
CA GLU A 683 18.07 34.66 -11.04
C GLU A 683 18.72 34.09 -12.31
N ALA A 684 18.46 34.68 -13.48
CA ALA A 684 19.10 34.29 -14.72
C ALA A 684 20.59 34.73 -14.78
N VAL A 685 21.00 35.71 -13.96
CA VAL A 685 22.40 36.14 -13.81
C VAL A 685 23.06 35.39 -12.64
N VAL A 686 22.42 35.42 -11.47
CA VAL A 686 22.89 34.73 -10.26
C VAL A 686 21.67 34.13 -9.57
N ALA A 687 21.61 32.81 -9.51
CA ALA A 687 20.63 32.11 -8.69
C ALA A 687 21.12 32.01 -7.26
N VAL A 688 20.19 31.99 -6.30
CA VAL A 688 20.50 31.88 -4.88
C VAL A 688 19.75 30.71 -4.27
N SER A 689 20.37 30.04 -3.32
CA SER A 689 19.72 29.09 -2.44
C SER A 689 20.26 29.25 -1.03
N VAL A 690 19.44 28.91 -0.05
CA VAL A 690 19.83 28.86 1.36
C VAL A 690 19.51 27.47 1.87
N ALA A 691 20.49 26.83 2.48
CA ALA A 691 20.31 25.58 3.21
C ALA A 691 20.88 25.80 4.62
N GLU A 692 20.01 25.73 5.62
CA GLU A 692 20.33 26.09 7.02
C GLU A 692 20.96 27.49 7.10
N ASP A 693 22.27 27.56 7.32
CA ASP A 693 23.06 28.78 7.51
C ASP A 693 23.93 29.14 6.29
N ILE A 694 23.86 28.38 5.19
CA ILE A 694 24.73 28.60 4.04
C ILE A 694 23.96 29.22 2.87
N LEU A 695 24.29 30.47 2.55
CA LEU A 695 23.90 31.09 1.29
C LEU A 695 24.82 30.61 0.17
N THR A 696 24.23 30.03 -0.87
CA THR A 696 24.94 29.64 -2.09
C THR A 696 24.54 30.56 -3.25
N LEU A 697 25.53 31.17 -3.88
CA LEU A 697 25.37 31.99 -5.08
C LEU A 697 25.87 31.21 -6.30
N THR A 698 24.97 30.93 -7.23
CA THR A 698 25.26 30.19 -8.46
C THR A 698 25.26 31.15 -9.65
N PRO A 699 26.43 31.52 -10.20
CA PRO A 699 26.52 32.41 -11.36
C PRO A 699 26.06 31.67 -12.63
N LYS A 700 25.02 32.20 -13.29
CA LYS A 700 24.40 31.60 -14.48
C LYS A 700 24.71 32.35 -15.78
N ALA A 701 24.84 33.68 -15.73
CA ALA A 701 25.08 34.49 -16.92
C ALA A 701 25.78 35.81 -16.58
N LYS A 702 26.41 36.44 -17.58
CA LYS A 702 27.02 37.76 -17.46
C LYS A 702 25.98 38.84 -17.18
N GLY A 703 26.19 39.61 -16.13
CA GLY A 703 25.26 40.67 -15.73
C GLY A 703 25.47 41.03 -14.26
N SER A 704 24.53 41.77 -13.69
CA SER A 704 24.51 42.03 -12.24
C SER A 704 23.14 41.67 -11.66
N ALA A 705 23.15 41.18 -10.43
CA ALA A 705 21.97 41.00 -9.60
C ALA A 705 22.23 41.60 -8.21
N ASN A 706 21.20 42.18 -7.60
CA ASN A 706 21.20 42.51 -6.19
C ASN A 706 20.68 41.30 -5.44
N ILE A 707 21.45 40.84 -4.45
CA ILE A 707 21.07 39.75 -3.57
C ILE A 707 20.54 40.38 -2.29
N THR A 708 19.35 39.96 -1.87
CA THR A 708 18.77 40.31 -0.57
C THR A 708 18.73 39.04 0.28
N VAL A 709 19.39 39.06 1.42
CA VAL A 709 19.34 38.00 2.42
C VAL A 709 18.55 38.52 3.61
N THR A 710 17.60 37.72 4.08
CA THR A 710 16.75 38.05 5.23
C THR A 710 16.96 37.01 6.30
N ALA A 711 17.44 37.45 7.47
CA ALA A 711 17.45 36.65 8.69
C ALA A 711 16.19 36.97 9.49
N THR A 712 15.48 35.95 9.96
CA THR A 712 14.23 36.07 10.71
C THR A 712 14.37 35.28 12.01
N ASP A 713 14.04 35.89 13.15
CA ASP A 713 14.01 35.23 14.46
C ASP A 713 12.74 34.36 14.63
N LEU A 714 12.64 33.63 15.75
CA LEU A 714 11.47 32.81 16.05
C LEU A 714 10.17 33.61 16.26
N ALA A 715 10.26 34.91 16.56
CA ALA A 715 9.10 35.80 16.68
C ALA A 715 8.67 36.42 15.33
N GLY A 716 9.37 36.11 14.24
CA GLY A 716 9.09 36.63 12.90
C GLY A 716 9.64 38.04 12.65
N ALA A 717 10.42 38.62 13.56
CA ALA A 717 11.12 39.86 13.28
C ALA A 717 12.38 39.57 12.46
N SER A 718 12.76 40.50 11.58
CA SER A 718 13.76 40.23 10.56
C SER A 718 14.73 41.37 10.33
N ALA A 719 15.94 41.04 9.88
CA ALA A 719 16.89 41.97 9.29
C ALA A 719 17.28 41.57 7.87
N GLU A 720 17.49 42.59 7.03
CA GLU A 720 17.91 42.40 5.65
C GLU A 720 19.35 42.88 5.43
N LEU A 721 20.12 42.05 4.72
CA LEU A 721 21.41 42.41 4.16
C LEU A 721 21.30 42.41 2.63
N LYS A 722 21.75 43.50 2.00
CA LYS A 722 21.73 43.66 0.54
C LYS A 722 23.13 43.91 0.00
N PHE A 723 23.51 43.19 -1.04
CA PHE A 723 24.77 43.37 -1.74
C PHE A 723 24.64 43.05 -3.23
N ARG A 724 25.53 43.61 -4.04
CA ARG A 724 25.51 43.42 -5.48
C ARG A 724 26.50 42.35 -5.91
N VAL A 725 26.07 41.48 -6.80
CA VAL A 725 26.93 40.48 -7.45
C VAL A 725 26.97 40.77 -8.93
N SER A 726 28.17 40.84 -9.49
CA SER A 726 28.38 41.04 -10.93
C SER A 726 29.17 39.89 -11.52
N VAL A 727 28.59 39.20 -12.50
CA VAL A 727 29.27 38.20 -13.33
C VAL A 727 29.86 38.94 -14.53
N THR A 728 31.19 38.95 -14.63
CA THR A 728 31.93 39.90 -15.48
C THR A 728 32.15 39.41 -16.92
N SER A 729 32.14 38.10 -17.15
CA SER A 729 32.30 37.48 -18.47
C SER A 729 31.28 36.36 -18.70
N GLY A 730 31.17 35.85 -19.93
CA GLY A 730 30.15 34.87 -20.34
C GLY A 730 28.97 35.49 -21.12
N PRO A 731 28.01 34.65 -21.57
CA PRO A 731 26.83 35.11 -22.30
C PRO A 731 25.87 35.87 -21.37
N ALA A 732 25.15 36.87 -21.89
CA ALA A 732 24.12 37.59 -21.14
C ALA A 732 22.85 36.72 -20.96
N PRO A 733 22.00 36.97 -19.94
CA PRO A 733 20.74 36.26 -19.75
C PRO A 733 19.91 36.20 -21.04
N GLY A 734 19.53 35.00 -21.47
CA GLY A 734 18.76 34.81 -22.70
C GLY A 734 19.56 34.85 -24.01
N GLN A 735 20.87 35.05 -23.98
CA GLN A 735 21.74 34.71 -25.10
C GLN A 735 22.10 33.22 -25.02
N ALA A 736 21.75 32.46 -26.05
CA ALA A 736 22.11 31.06 -26.14
C ALA A 736 23.63 30.90 -25.97
N VAL A 737 24.03 30.05 -25.03
CA VAL A 737 25.40 29.56 -24.94
C VAL A 737 25.63 28.75 -26.22
N SER A 738 26.60 29.14 -27.03
CA SER A 738 26.87 28.53 -28.34
C SER A 738 26.92 27.02 -28.25
N ALA A 739 25.92 26.35 -28.83
CA ALA A 739 25.86 24.90 -28.86
C ALA A 739 26.83 24.38 -29.91
N LEU A 740 27.80 23.56 -29.48
CA LEU A 740 28.57 22.71 -30.38
C LEU A 740 27.58 21.76 -31.06
N THR A 741 27.38 21.92 -32.37
CA THR A 741 26.40 21.12 -33.12
C THR A 741 27.14 20.20 -34.07
N VAL A 742 26.86 18.89 -34.00
CA VAL A 742 27.32 17.92 -34.99
C VAL A 742 26.45 18.08 -36.24
N THR A 743 27.06 18.30 -37.40
CA THR A 743 26.33 18.67 -38.62
C THR A 743 25.49 17.53 -39.18
N GLU A 744 25.88 16.27 -38.92
CA GLU A 744 25.16 15.07 -39.34
C GLU A 744 25.22 13.99 -38.26
N ASN A 745 24.09 13.38 -37.90
CA ASN A 745 24.03 12.24 -36.97
C ASN A 745 22.92 11.27 -37.44
N PRO A 746 23.23 10.04 -37.88
CA PRO A 746 24.51 9.33 -37.76
C PRO A 746 25.63 9.84 -38.68
N VAL A 747 26.86 9.84 -38.17
CA VAL A 747 28.08 10.32 -38.84
C VAL A 747 28.64 9.27 -39.80
N GLY A 748 28.98 9.69 -41.03
CA GLY A 748 29.67 8.88 -42.04
C GLY A 748 31.17 8.82 -41.82
N ASP A 749 31.96 9.02 -42.89
CA ASP A 749 33.43 8.96 -42.83
C ASP A 749 34.06 10.29 -42.39
N ALA A 750 33.26 11.34 -42.24
CA ALA A 750 33.70 12.65 -41.76
C ALA A 750 32.73 13.15 -40.68
N LEU A 751 33.27 13.47 -39.50
CA LEU A 751 32.56 14.13 -38.42
C LEU A 751 32.60 15.64 -38.65
N GLY A 752 31.53 16.19 -39.23
CA GLY A 752 31.35 17.64 -39.32
C GLY A 752 30.75 18.20 -38.02
N PHE A 753 31.24 19.36 -37.61
CA PHE A 753 30.71 20.10 -36.47
C PHE A 753 30.74 21.60 -36.72
N SER A 754 29.89 22.34 -36.03
CA SER A 754 29.85 23.80 -36.13
C SER A 754 29.88 24.45 -34.75
N LEU A 755 30.64 25.54 -34.68
CA LEU A 755 30.79 26.42 -33.53
C LEU A 755 30.81 27.87 -34.03
N SER A 756 29.63 28.51 -34.06
CA SER A 756 29.41 29.81 -34.71
C SER A 756 30.28 30.96 -34.17
N GLU A 757 30.70 30.90 -32.91
CA GLU A 757 31.55 31.92 -32.27
C GLU A 757 33.05 31.75 -32.52
N ALA A 758 33.47 30.64 -33.14
CA ALA A 758 34.88 30.32 -33.41
C ALA A 758 35.20 30.40 -34.92
N SER A 759 34.41 31.14 -35.69
CA SER A 759 34.61 31.37 -37.13
C SER A 759 36.04 31.85 -37.43
N GLY A 760 36.75 31.10 -38.28
CA GLY A 760 38.14 31.37 -38.64
C GLY A 760 39.19 31.05 -37.56
N ALA A 761 38.80 30.53 -36.39
CA ALA A 761 39.72 30.17 -35.31
C ALA A 761 40.20 28.71 -35.41
N THR A 762 41.36 28.42 -34.82
CA THR A 762 41.83 27.04 -34.61
C THR A 762 41.41 26.57 -33.22
N VAL A 763 40.67 25.47 -33.16
CA VAL A 763 40.14 24.87 -31.92
C VAL A 763 40.76 23.49 -31.68
N ASP A 764 40.88 23.08 -30.43
CA ASP A 764 41.33 21.73 -30.08
C ASP A 764 40.14 20.79 -29.97
N VAL A 765 40.22 19.65 -30.66
CA VAL A 765 39.14 18.67 -30.78
C VAL A 765 39.61 17.33 -30.21
N THR A 766 38.78 16.71 -29.38
CA THR A 766 38.99 15.37 -28.85
C THR A 766 37.72 14.53 -29.00
N VAL A 767 37.85 13.27 -29.40
CA VAL A 767 36.71 12.34 -29.50
C VAL A 767 36.93 11.16 -28.54
N TYR A 768 35.87 10.78 -27.84
CA TYR A 768 35.84 9.67 -26.90
C TYR A 768 34.85 8.59 -27.36
N ASP A 769 35.19 7.33 -27.14
CA ASP A 769 34.25 6.21 -27.30
C ASP A 769 33.26 6.13 -26.13
N ALA A 770 32.29 5.21 -26.21
CA ALA A 770 31.29 4.99 -25.16
C ALA A 770 31.88 4.59 -23.78
N ALA A 771 33.14 4.12 -23.74
CA ALA A 771 33.86 3.82 -22.50
C ALA A 771 34.72 5.01 -22.01
N ALA A 772 34.47 6.21 -22.54
CA ALA A 772 35.19 7.45 -22.25
C ALA A 772 36.71 7.40 -22.57
N ARG A 773 37.15 6.50 -23.46
CA ARG A 773 38.55 6.44 -23.90
C ARG A 773 38.76 7.39 -25.08
N LYS A 774 39.83 8.19 -25.03
CA LYS A 774 40.21 9.10 -26.13
C LYS A 774 40.63 8.31 -27.37
N ILE A 775 39.86 8.44 -28.46
CA ILE A 775 40.14 7.79 -29.74
C ILE A 775 40.72 8.74 -30.79
N TYR A 776 40.52 10.05 -30.63
CA TYR A 776 41.08 11.08 -31.50
C TYR A 776 41.43 12.33 -30.71
N GLY A 777 42.49 13.02 -31.12
CA GLY A 777 42.85 14.35 -30.62
C GLY A 777 43.66 15.13 -31.65
N GLY A 778 43.27 16.37 -31.93
CA GLY A 778 43.97 17.25 -32.86
C GLY A 778 43.40 18.66 -32.84
N SER A 779 44.00 19.57 -33.60
CA SER A 779 43.51 20.95 -33.74
C SER A 779 42.87 21.14 -35.13
N VAL A 780 41.71 21.78 -35.19
CA VAL A 780 40.95 22.02 -36.42
C VAL A 780 40.74 23.52 -36.60
N THR A 781 41.10 24.05 -37.76
CA THR A 781 40.77 25.44 -38.13
C THR A 781 39.39 25.48 -38.75
N LEU A 782 38.51 26.30 -38.16
CA LEU A 782 37.13 26.44 -38.60
C LEU A 782 37.02 27.43 -39.78
N ASP A 783 36.04 27.21 -40.65
CA ASP A 783 35.76 28.11 -41.77
C ASP A 783 35.11 29.42 -41.31
N THR A 784 34.81 30.31 -42.26
CA THR A 784 34.19 31.61 -41.99
C THR A 784 32.75 31.51 -41.46
N ASN A 785 32.16 30.33 -41.44
CA ASN A 785 30.86 30.04 -40.84
C ASN A 785 30.98 29.27 -39.50
N GLY A 786 32.21 29.04 -39.02
CA GLY A 786 32.47 28.30 -37.79
C GLY A 786 32.34 26.78 -37.95
N ALA A 787 32.36 26.25 -39.17
CA ALA A 787 32.29 24.81 -39.42
C ALA A 787 33.69 24.18 -39.51
N GLY A 788 33.83 22.98 -38.94
CA GLY A 788 35.04 22.16 -38.96
C GLY A 788 34.71 20.69 -39.20
N SER A 789 35.71 19.90 -39.58
CA SER A 789 35.53 18.47 -39.83
C SER A 789 36.73 17.66 -39.35
N VAL A 790 36.46 16.45 -38.86
CA VAL A 790 37.45 15.44 -38.48
C VAL A 790 37.23 14.18 -39.30
N ASP A 791 38.30 13.53 -39.76
CA ASP A 791 38.23 12.23 -40.43
C ASP A 791 37.85 11.13 -39.44
N ALA A 792 36.75 10.44 -39.74
CA ALA A 792 36.14 9.40 -38.92
C ALA A 792 36.12 8.04 -39.63
N ALA A 793 36.75 7.90 -40.81
CA ALA A 793 36.68 6.71 -41.64
C ALA A 793 37.22 5.44 -40.95
N ALA A 794 38.19 5.60 -40.03
CA ALA A 794 38.82 4.50 -39.31
C ALA A 794 38.08 4.09 -38.02
N TRP A 795 36.99 4.78 -37.64
CA TRP A 795 36.28 4.51 -36.39
C TRP A 795 35.22 3.43 -36.58
N SER A 796 35.06 2.57 -35.58
CA SER A 796 34.03 1.52 -35.60
C SER A 796 32.63 2.13 -35.44
N PRO A 797 31.56 1.48 -35.96
CA PRO A 797 30.19 1.90 -35.67
C PRO A 797 29.90 1.87 -34.15
N GLY A 798 29.21 2.88 -33.63
CA GLY A 798 28.95 3.01 -32.19
C GLY A 798 28.68 4.44 -31.73
N ALA A 799 28.46 4.61 -30.42
CA ALA A 799 28.23 5.92 -29.79
C ALA A 799 29.55 6.58 -29.37
N TYR A 800 29.67 7.88 -29.64
CA TYR A 800 30.85 8.69 -29.40
C TYR A 800 30.50 10.05 -28.80
N THR A 801 31.47 10.65 -28.10
CA THR A 801 31.39 12.03 -27.59
C THR A 801 32.48 12.88 -28.22
N LEU A 802 32.08 13.95 -28.90
CA LEU A 802 32.95 15.03 -29.37
C LEU A 802 33.13 16.06 -28.26
N ALA A 803 34.37 16.48 -27.99
CA ALA A 803 34.72 17.59 -27.13
C ALA A 803 35.57 18.61 -27.90
N VAL A 804 35.18 19.89 -27.89
CA VAL A 804 35.89 20.98 -28.56
C VAL A 804 36.26 22.05 -27.53
N VAL A 805 37.53 22.43 -27.51
CA VAL A 805 38.07 23.46 -26.62
C VAL A 805 38.28 24.74 -27.43
N HIS A 806 37.67 25.83 -26.98
CA HIS A 806 37.84 27.16 -27.55
C HIS A 806 37.91 28.20 -26.42
N GLY A 807 39.01 28.96 -26.36
CA GLY A 807 39.31 29.80 -25.19
C GLY A 807 39.47 28.95 -23.92
N ASN A 808 38.75 29.32 -22.86
CA ASN A 808 38.75 28.59 -21.57
C ASN A 808 37.56 27.62 -21.43
N GLN A 809 36.80 27.36 -22.50
CA GLN A 809 35.60 26.51 -22.45
C GLN A 809 35.82 25.19 -23.18
N THR A 810 35.29 24.10 -22.64
CA THR A 810 35.18 22.80 -23.30
C THR A 810 33.71 22.50 -23.57
N LEU A 811 33.32 22.43 -24.84
CA LEU A 811 31.97 22.13 -25.28
C LEU A 811 31.90 20.66 -25.72
N LYS A 812 30.80 19.96 -25.42
CA LYS A 812 30.64 18.54 -25.74
C LYS A 812 29.36 18.28 -26.54
N ALA A 813 29.41 17.32 -27.45
CA ALA A 813 28.26 16.85 -28.22
C ALA A 813 28.35 15.33 -28.45
N SER A 814 27.21 14.63 -28.43
CA SER A 814 27.14 13.18 -28.64
C SER A 814 26.72 12.86 -30.08
N PHE A 815 27.29 11.80 -30.66
CA PHE A 815 26.90 11.33 -31.99
C PHE A 815 27.04 9.82 -32.13
N VAL A 816 26.40 9.25 -33.16
CA VAL A 816 26.51 7.83 -33.52
C VAL A 816 27.26 7.71 -34.85
N LYS A 817 28.30 6.88 -34.89
CA LYS A 817 28.95 6.46 -36.15
C LYS A 817 28.15 5.32 -36.75
N ARG A 818 27.68 5.49 -37.99
CA ARG A 818 27.05 4.40 -38.76
C ARG A 818 28.07 3.49 -39.41
#